data_AF-A0A8C7IVX1-F1
#
_entry.id   AF-A0A8C7IVX1-F1
#
_cell.length_a   1.000
_cell.length_b   1.000
_cell.length_c   1.000
_cell.angle_alpha   90.00
_cell.angle_beta   90.00
_cell.angle_gamma   90.00
#
_symmetry.space_group_name_H-M   'P 1'
#
loop_
_entity.id
_entity.type
_entity.pdbx_description
1 polymer ?
#
loop_
_entity_poly.entity_id
_entity_poly.type
_entity_poly.pdbx_seq_one_letter_code
_entity_poly.pdbx_strand_id
1 'polypeptide(L)'
;HAVGLLTTQPPEEGQGTEDTPDTEVNREVWGAQKGRPEVGKESAPPKDDLQTAIELSLQESQAEERELNSVEDSAARVKRKRCEAQGESCSPADWIRKEEWPVGIRNVGNTCWFSAVIQSLFHLPVFRRLVLNYCLSERILEKCKSHSDKRNIAFMQELRCLFALMVGSTRRFVDPSAAVELLRDAFRSSEAQQDVSEFTHKLLDWLEDAFQLAANGNSPEDKKENPMVQLFYGTFVAERTHAGKTLSNIEQFGQYPLQVNGFNNLDECLEGAMIEGEIEALHLDQTISSGSERWFSKLPPVLTFELSRFEFNQSLGRPEKIHKKLEFPQIIYMDRYLHKNNEQIHNRREEVKRLKEQLIVLQQKLECYRNYGSGPTKYPLADMLQYVLEFACTKPTSVSPAEDVRLAASSPTPPGNTGLSDSPTCQQQPPSGQRTPIFKPFTQCRAPMDTPPHPAPHSVTEEELRFVKICLQRWRSEVEINMNELKASIDRVSQALEGMYSDNSLCQVPYRLHAVLVHEGQASAGHYWAYIYDHANQRWMKYNDVIVSESSWEELVRDSYGGMTNASAYCLMYIDDRLPHLITEDTDDETGQVMQAMDSLPPILRQYVREDNRWFQQELKEWEDQFCQQPQEDLVSPTAAVTSTQKGRPPEWSSGLRHCITVATVAVMVRVQALSQPAATALPMGRRTIGPASYGLGEDGEDDQDAPAATRSRQQQPENVVSEVEIPNVGRILVRADTDGYNEEMMLTPAMQGIIMAIAKARQVFDKDGPEAGLIKAFQEEYSRLFELSQEETTPQQDPRLHHALVYFFQNQAPSRVIERTLLEGFTDRNLSFDDRSISIMREARTKLRLIKPEDMDMEEYMQWHDDYSLFRTVFVYLLTGLEQYQHGKVREALNYLNHAYKDNAMLLRRGEKRGMEQSLIAFYRRRCLKEMNDNAATLFRSGEVSDVEEGMIIMNEAVIPCMHLMSRPDMVSQEDLDTMEAVRNHWCSYLGVDLDDSLQEKLGEFLPRVLDCSTEMVVLKDPPTVRSKVPHDLCSRLAAIMESITNTSVVAVK
;
A
#
# COMPACT_ATOMS: atom_id res chain seq x y z
N HIS A 1 32.68 -27.35 6.86
CA HIS A 1 33.33 -28.19 7.91
C HIS A 1 33.38 -27.53 9.30
N ALA A 2 33.08 -26.22 9.44
CA ALA A 2 33.33 -25.47 10.67
C ALA A 2 32.33 -25.69 11.84
N VAL A 3 31.11 -26.15 11.56
CA VAL A 3 30.01 -26.17 12.55
C VAL A 3 30.08 -27.39 13.48
N GLY A 4 30.23 -28.60 12.94
CA GLY A 4 30.36 -29.86 13.70
C GLY A 4 31.65 -30.01 14.54
N LEU A 5 32.39 -28.92 14.74
CA LEU A 5 33.45 -28.81 15.76
C LEU A 5 32.91 -28.28 17.11
N LEU A 6 31.69 -27.74 17.14
CA LEU A 6 31.04 -27.22 18.36
C LEU A 6 30.38 -28.35 19.20
N THR A 7 30.11 -29.48 18.56
CA THR A 7 29.26 -30.59 19.08
C THR A 7 30.03 -31.88 19.41
N THR A 8 31.37 -31.87 19.39
CA THR A 8 32.19 -33.05 19.70
C THR A 8 32.10 -33.45 21.18
N GLN A 9 31.58 -34.64 21.46
CA GLN A 9 31.43 -35.18 22.82
C GLN A 9 32.78 -35.58 23.47
N PRO A 10 32.91 -35.49 24.81
CA PRO A 10 33.94 -36.20 25.57
C PRO A 10 33.64 -37.72 25.68
N PRO A 11 34.63 -38.56 26.02
CA PRO A 11 34.52 -40.03 25.91
C PRO A 11 33.79 -40.71 27.08
N GLU A 12 33.49 -42.00 26.90
CA GLU A 12 32.77 -42.87 27.84
C GLU A 12 33.58 -43.23 29.12
N GLU A 13 32.97 -42.97 30.27
CA GLU A 13 33.14 -43.69 31.55
C GLU A 13 31.72 -43.82 32.15
N GLY A 14 31.33 -44.81 32.95
CA GLY A 14 31.95 -46.04 33.45
C GLY A 14 30.95 -46.73 34.39
N GLN A 15 30.83 -48.07 34.39
CA GLN A 15 29.69 -48.76 35.03
C GLN A 15 29.65 -48.70 36.57
N GLY A 16 28.46 -48.57 37.16
CA GLY A 16 28.26 -48.49 38.62
C GLY A 16 26.82 -48.68 39.13
N THR A 17 26.31 -49.92 39.00
CA THR A 17 25.34 -50.64 39.89
C THR A 17 24.38 -49.90 40.85
N GLU A 18 23.09 -50.26 40.73
CA GLU A 18 22.10 -50.57 41.80
C GLU A 18 22.14 -49.78 43.13
N ASP A 19 21.08 -48.99 43.43
CA ASP A 19 19.98 -49.48 44.30
C ASP A 19 18.79 -48.51 44.43
N THR A 20 17.62 -49.07 44.73
CA THR A 20 16.39 -48.42 45.27
C THR A 20 16.11 -49.06 46.64
N PRO A 21 15.48 -48.42 47.66
CA PRO A 21 14.15 -47.80 47.47
C PRO A 21 13.66 -46.73 48.50
N ASP A 22 12.39 -46.34 48.31
CA ASP A 22 11.34 -46.08 49.32
C ASP A 22 11.29 -44.83 50.23
N THR A 23 10.02 -44.59 50.62
CA THR A 23 9.46 -44.01 51.87
C THR A 23 9.66 -42.53 52.27
N GLU A 24 8.64 -41.74 51.87
CA GLU A 24 7.57 -41.26 52.78
C GLU A 24 7.79 -40.09 53.80
N VAL A 25 6.87 -39.10 53.70
CA VAL A 25 5.90 -38.67 54.75
C VAL A 25 6.18 -37.49 55.73
N ASN A 26 5.07 -36.77 56.02
CA ASN A 26 4.75 -35.89 57.17
C ASN A 26 5.34 -34.46 57.28
N ARG A 27 4.60 -33.45 57.81
CA ARG A 27 3.13 -33.27 58.02
C ARG A 27 2.74 -31.82 58.38
N GLU A 28 1.44 -31.52 58.25
CA GLU A 28 0.55 -30.64 59.07
C GLU A 28 1.13 -29.58 60.05
N VAL A 29 0.49 -28.39 60.12
CA VAL A 29 -0.41 -27.99 61.24
C VAL A 29 -1.03 -26.57 61.05
N TRP A 30 -2.25 -26.36 61.58
CA TRP A 30 -3.09 -25.14 61.81
C TRP A 30 -2.60 -23.70 61.47
N GLY A 31 -3.49 -22.72 61.18
CA GLY A 31 -4.96 -22.74 61.02
C GLY A 31 -5.71 -21.45 61.48
N ALA A 32 -7.04 -21.40 61.24
CA ALA A 32 -8.06 -20.43 61.74
C ALA A 32 -8.08 -18.97 61.17
N GLN A 33 -9.19 -18.19 61.15
CA GLN A 33 -10.66 -18.45 61.17
C GLN A 33 -11.51 -17.14 60.99
N LYS A 34 -12.73 -17.22 60.38
CA LYS A 34 -13.92 -16.29 60.41
C LYS A 34 -13.89 -14.91 59.68
N GLY A 35 -15.05 -14.52 59.11
CA GLY A 35 -15.44 -13.09 58.95
C GLY A 35 -16.48 -12.70 57.86
N ARG A 36 -17.73 -12.40 58.24
CA ARG A 36 -18.82 -11.66 57.51
C ARG A 36 -19.73 -11.03 58.60
N PRO A 37 -20.74 -10.15 58.35
CA PRO A 37 -21.12 -9.37 57.15
C PRO A 37 -21.48 -7.87 57.54
N GLU A 38 -22.46 -7.06 57.08
CA GLU A 38 -23.57 -7.02 56.06
C GLU A 38 -24.13 -5.55 55.91
N VAL A 39 -25.22 -5.33 55.13
CA VAL A 39 -26.26 -4.23 55.20
C VAL A 39 -25.98 -2.81 54.63
N GLY A 40 -26.86 -2.35 53.69
CA GLY A 40 -27.71 -1.15 53.93
C GLY A 40 -27.95 -0.04 52.86
N LYS A 41 -29.08 -0.10 52.12
CA LYS A 41 -30.02 1.02 51.72
C LYS A 41 -29.49 2.26 50.92
N GLU A 42 -30.28 3.13 50.22
CA GLU A 42 -31.72 3.23 49.85
C GLU A 42 -31.92 3.96 48.47
N SER A 43 -33.11 4.47 48.11
CA SER A 43 -33.57 4.72 46.71
C SER A 43 -33.91 6.19 46.30
N ALA A 44 -33.84 6.48 44.97
CA ALA A 44 -34.62 7.53 44.25
C ALA A 44 -34.56 7.36 42.69
N PRO A 45 -35.50 7.90 41.87
CA PRO A 45 -35.68 7.51 40.44
C PRO A 45 -35.62 8.73 39.44
N PRO A 46 -36.22 8.73 38.22
CA PRO A 46 -35.46 8.59 36.95
C PRO A 46 -35.61 9.76 35.94
N LYS A 47 -34.76 9.78 34.90
CA LYS A 47 -34.88 10.56 33.65
C LYS A 47 -34.05 9.88 32.54
N ASP A 48 -34.65 9.35 31.47
CA ASP A 48 -33.86 8.71 30.39
C ASP A 48 -34.46 8.73 28.96
N ASP A 49 -35.50 9.55 28.71
CA ASP A 49 -36.13 9.61 27.39
C ASP A 49 -35.35 10.47 26.37
N LEU A 50 -34.46 11.36 26.83
CA LEU A 50 -33.69 12.28 25.97
C LEU A 50 -32.36 11.68 25.50
N GLN A 51 -31.76 10.80 26.31
CA GLN A 51 -30.45 10.21 26.00
C GLN A 51 -30.58 9.12 24.94
N THR A 52 -31.57 8.24 25.12
CA THR A 52 -32.03 7.25 24.13
C THR A 52 -32.33 7.85 22.75
N ALA A 53 -32.92 9.04 22.68
CA ALA A 53 -33.23 9.72 21.41
C ALA A 53 -31.97 10.25 20.69
N ILE A 54 -30.92 10.60 21.42
CA ILE A 54 -29.62 11.02 20.86
C ILE A 54 -28.85 9.81 20.36
N GLU A 55 -28.88 8.69 21.09
CA GLU A 55 -28.23 7.43 20.68
C GLU A 55 -28.84 6.84 19.40
N LEU A 56 -30.17 6.89 19.25
CA LEU A 56 -30.85 6.44 18.01
C LEU A 56 -30.46 7.27 16.79
N SER A 57 -30.42 8.60 16.89
CA SER A 57 -30.03 9.47 15.76
C SER A 57 -28.54 9.32 15.40
N LEU A 58 -27.68 9.01 16.37
CA LEU A 58 -26.29 8.60 16.14
C LEU A 58 -26.18 7.23 15.45
N GLN A 59 -27.08 6.29 15.74
CA GLN A 59 -27.12 4.99 15.06
C GLN A 59 -27.60 5.10 13.60
N GLU A 60 -28.62 5.90 13.31
CA GLU A 60 -29.09 6.14 11.93
C GLU A 60 -27.97 6.79 11.09
N SER A 61 -27.29 7.80 11.64
CA SER A 61 -26.13 8.44 10.98
C SER A 61 -24.99 7.46 10.68
N GLN A 62 -24.74 6.51 11.59
CA GLN A 62 -23.73 5.45 11.40
C GLN A 62 -24.19 4.31 10.48
N ALA A 63 -25.47 4.21 10.15
CA ALA A 63 -25.99 3.23 9.20
C ALA A 63 -25.73 3.69 7.75
N GLU A 64 -26.06 4.95 7.43
CA GLU A 64 -25.82 5.53 6.10
C GLU A 64 -24.32 5.55 5.73
N GLU A 65 -23.42 5.87 6.68
CA GLU A 65 -21.97 5.73 6.47
C GLU A 65 -21.55 4.28 6.17
N ARG A 66 -22.18 3.28 6.79
CA ARG A 66 -21.81 1.86 6.60
C ARG A 66 -22.23 1.34 5.24
N GLU A 67 -23.39 1.73 4.72
CA GLU A 67 -23.80 1.35 3.36
C GLU A 67 -22.90 1.98 2.30
N LEU A 68 -22.54 3.26 2.45
CA LEU A 68 -21.59 3.92 1.53
C LEU A 68 -20.21 3.24 1.54
N ASN A 69 -19.65 2.96 2.72
CA ASN A 69 -18.37 2.23 2.83
C ASN A 69 -18.44 0.79 2.27
N SER A 70 -19.59 0.11 2.41
CA SER A 70 -19.80 -1.25 1.89
C SER A 70 -19.75 -1.30 0.35
N VAL A 71 -20.37 -0.32 -0.31
CA VAL A 71 -20.36 -0.20 -1.77
C VAL A 71 -18.96 0.18 -2.30
N GLU A 72 -18.20 1.00 -1.56
CA GLU A 72 -16.82 1.33 -1.96
C GLU A 72 -15.84 0.17 -1.79
N ASP A 73 -15.82 -0.53 -0.64
CA ASP A 73 -14.82 -1.60 -0.43
C ASP A 73 -15.11 -2.84 -1.29
N SER A 74 -16.37 -3.11 -1.63
CA SER A 74 -16.73 -4.13 -2.64
C SER A 74 -16.26 -3.75 -4.05
N ALA A 75 -16.41 -2.49 -4.47
CA ALA A 75 -15.85 -1.99 -5.74
C ALA A 75 -14.31 -2.00 -5.75
N ALA A 76 -13.66 -1.67 -4.63
CA ALA A 76 -12.22 -1.74 -4.47
C ALA A 76 -11.71 -3.20 -4.55
N ARG A 77 -12.41 -4.15 -3.92
CA ARG A 77 -12.04 -5.58 -3.92
C ARG A 77 -12.03 -6.21 -5.31
N VAL A 78 -12.85 -5.72 -6.25
CA VAL A 78 -12.82 -6.14 -7.67
C VAL A 78 -11.56 -5.60 -8.38
N LYS A 79 -11.09 -4.38 -8.06
CA LYS A 79 -9.89 -3.78 -8.66
C LYS A 79 -8.57 -4.30 -8.08
N ARG A 80 -8.52 -4.66 -6.79
CA ARG A 80 -7.34 -5.25 -6.13
C ARG A 80 -6.86 -6.55 -6.83
N LYS A 81 -7.75 -7.29 -7.50
CA LYS A 81 -7.49 -8.61 -8.11
C LYS A 81 -6.68 -8.59 -9.43
N ARG A 82 -5.75 -7.65 -9.61
CA ARG A 82 -4.84 -7.60 -10.78
C ARG A 82 -3.35 -7.35 -10.45
N CYS A 83 -2.98 -7.11 -9.19
CA CYS A 83 -1.57 -6.87 -8.80
C CYS A 83 -1.09 -7.77 -7.65
N GLU A 84 -1.53 -9.03 -7.60
CA GLU A 84 -0.88 -10.08 -6.80
C GLU A 84 -1.22 -11.46 -7.39
N ALA A 85 -0.46 -11.87 -8.40
CA ALA A 85 -0.64 -13.14 -9.12
C ALA A 85 0.71 -13.70 -9.62
N GLN A 86 1.77 -13.60 -8.83
CA GLN A 86 3.04 -14.32 -9.09
C GLN A 86 3.01 -15.71 -8.44
N GLY A 87 1.99 -16.50 -8.82
CA GLY A 87 1.95 -17.95 -8.65
C GLY A 87 2.32 -18.71 -9.93
N GLU A 88 2.69 -17.98 -10.99
CA GLU A 88 3.27 -18.50 -12.23
C GLU A 88 4.75 -18.12 -12.27
N SER A 89 5.61 -19.04 -12.72
CA SER A 89 7.04 -18.83 -12.85
C SER A 89 7.37 -17.84 -13.97
N CYS A 90 7.42 -16.54 -13.65
CA CYS A 90 7.85 -15.50 -14.59
C CYS A 90 9.25 -15.83 -15.14
N SER A 91 9.45 -15.69 -16.45
CA SER A 91 10.78 -15.81 -17.01
C SER A 91 11.57 -14.52 -16.74
N PRO A 92 12.88 -14.57 -16.49
CA PRO A 92 13.73 -13.37 -16.53
C PRO A 92 13.63 -12.64 -17.89
N ALA A 93 13.21 -13.33 -18.96
CA ALA A 93 12.93 -12.72 -20.26
C ALA A 93 11.78 -11.68 -20.21
N ASP A 94 10.78 -11.87 -19.34
CA ASP A 94 9.67 -10.92 -19.12
C ASP A 94 10.13 -9.61 -18.44
N TRP A 95 11.38 -9.60 -17.95
CA TRP A 95 12.05 -8.47 -17.32
C TRP A 95 13.09 -7.82 -18.23
N ILE A 96 13.19 -8.20 -19.51
CA ILE A 96 14.01 -7.49 -20.49
C ILE A 96 13.39 -6.11 -20.76
N ARG A 97 14.21 -5.05 -20.67
CA ARG A 97 13.85 -3.68 -21.01
C ARG A 97 13.61 -3.57 -22.52
N LYS A 98 12.49 -2.95 -22.91
CA LYS A 98 12.24 -2.56 -24.31
C LYS A 98 13.11 -1.34 -24.65
N GLU A 99 13.63 -1.30 -25.87
CA GLU A 99 14.39 -0.16 -26.39
C GLU A 99 13.60 1.15 -26.21
N GLU A 100 14.31 2.23 -25.86
CA GLU A 100 13.76 3.57 -25.52
C GLU A 100 12.71 3.63 -24.38
N TRP A 101 12.45 2.54 -23.64
CA TRP A 101 11.52 2.58 -22.51
C TRP A 101 12.23 2.98 -21.20
N PRO A 102 11.61 3.78 -20.31
CA PRO A 102 12.17 4.07 -18.99
C PRO A 102 12.19 2.85 -18.06
N VAL A 103 13.06 2.88 -17.06
CA VAL A 103 13.27 1.79 -16.09
C VAL A 103 12.38 1.99 -14.86
N GLY A 104 11.66 0.95 -14.44
CA GLY A 104 10.87 0.96 -13.19
C GLY A 104 11.75 0.79 -11.93
N ILE A 105 11.17 0.99 -10.75
CA ILE A 105 11.83 0.75 -9.46
C ILE A 105 11.09 -0.36 -8.71
N ARG A 106 11.80 -1.35 -8.18
CA ARG A 106 11.21 -2.40 -7.35
C ARG A 106 10.73 -1.81 -6.02
N ASN A 107 9.47 -2.04 -5.65
CA ASN A 107 8.98 -1.70 -4.32
C ASN A 107 9.62 -2.64 -3.28
N VAL A 108 10.19 -2.09 -2.21
CA VAL A 108 10.90 -2.85 -1.18
C VAL A 108 10.11 -2.72 0.13
N GLY A 109 9.10 -3.57 0.29
CA GLY A 109 8.11 -3.44 1.35
C GLY A 109 7.11 -2.33 1.05
N ASN A 110 6.86 -1.43 2.01
CA ASN A 110 5.93 -0.30 1.84
C ASN A 110 6.70 0.99 1.50
N THR A 111 7.43 1.00 0.37
CA THR A 111 8.38 2.08 0.01
C THR A 111 8.15 2.70 -1.37
N CYS A 112 6.96 2.54 -1.97
CA CYS A 112 6.57 3.19 -3.23
C CYS A 112 6.67 4.72 -3.23
N TRP A 113 6.60 5.37 -2.06
CA TRP A 113 6.90 6.80 -1.93
C TRP A 113 8.33 7.14 -2.36
N PHE A 114 9.30 6.26 -2.09
CA PHE A 114 10.67 6.37 -2.59
C PHE A 114 10.70 6.23 -4.11
N SER A 115 10.01 5.23 -4.67
CA SER A 115 9.86 5.05 -6.13
C SER A 115 9.35 6.32 -6.81
N ALA A 116 8.24 6.90 -6.31
CA ALA A 116 7.60 8.07 -6.90
C ALA A 116 8.51 9.32 -6.87
N VAL A 117 9.13 9.61 -5.72
CA VAL A 117 10.05 10.75 -5.55
C VAL A 117 11.33 10.58 -6.36
N ILE A 118 11.93 9.40 -6.36
CA ILE A 118 13.19 9.17 -7.07
C ILE A 118 12.99 9.22 -8.59
N GLN A 119 11.87 8.70 -9.11
CA GLN A 119 11.54 8.86 -10.54
C GLN A 119 11.33 10.34 -10.90
N SER A 120 10.59 11.11 -10.10
CA SER A 120 10.33 12.53 -10.39
C SER A 120 11.57 13.41 -10.33
N LEU A 121 12.57 13.04 -9.53
CA LEU A 121 13.87 13.72 -9.49
C LEU A 121 14.83 13.22 -10.60
N PHE A 122 14.84 11.92 -10.89
CA PHE A 122 15.67 11.32 -11.95
C PHE A 122 15.31 11.87 -13.35
N HIS A 123 14.03 12.14 -13.60
CA HIS A 123 13.55 12.69 -14.86
C HIS A 123 13.72 14.21 -15.02
N LEU A 124 14.44 14.88 -14.11
CA LEU A 124 15.01 16.22 -14.30
C LEU A 124 16.47 16.08 -14.80
N PRO A 125 16.78 16.30 -16.09
CA PRO A 125 18.14 16.14 -16.64
C PRO A 125 19.25 16.88 -15.87
N VAL A 126 18.98 18.08 -15.36
CA VAL A 126 19.96 18.83 -14.53
C VAL A 126 20.26 18.12 -13.22
N PHE A 127 19.25 17.63 -12.52
CA PHE A 127 19.44 16.88 -11.27
C PHE A 127 20.17 15.56 -11.52
N ARG A 128 19.77 14.83 -12.57
CA ARG A 128 20.43 13.60 -13.01
C ARG A 128 21.91 13.82 -13.34
N ARG A 129 22.24 14.89 -14.08
CA ARG A 129 23.63 15.33 -14.35
C ARG A 129 24.40 15.61 -13.05
N LEU A 130 23.83 16.34 -12.10
CA LEU A 130 24.47 16.66 -10.82
C LEU A 130 24.79 15.38 -10.02
N VAL A 131 23.81 14.49 -9.86
CA VAL A 131 23.96 13.21 -9.15
C VAL A 131 25.01 12.30 -9.81
N LEU A 132 24.96 12.13 -11.13
CA LEU A 132 25.90 11.26 -11.85
C LEU A 132 27.33 11.81 -11.81
N ASN A 133 27.51 13.13 -11.91
CA ASN A 133 28.83 13.76 -11.89
C ASN A 133 29.37 14.09 -10.48
N TYR A 134 28.59 13.88 -9.41
CA TYR A 134 29.03 14.05 -8.04
C TYR A 134 30.32 13.26 -7.73
N CYS A 135 31.39 13.97 -7.39
CA CYS A 135 32.70 13.38 -7.10
C CYS A 135 33.27 13.97 -5.80
N LEU A 136 33.46 13.13 -4.80
CA LEU A 136 34.11 13.49 -3.53
C LEU A 136 35.58 13.06 -3.55
N SER A 137 36.50 13.91 -3.07
CA SER A 137 37.91 13.52 -2.96
C SER A 137 38.16 12.69 -1.69
N GLU A 138 39.08 11.72 -1.77
CA GLU A 138 39.49 10.87 -0.64
C GLU A 138 39.91 11.71 0.59
N ARG A 139 40.61 12.82 0.35
CA ARG A 139 41.06 13.79 1.38
C ARG A 139 39.92 14.53 2.11
N ILE A 140 38.69 14.46 1.62
CA ILE A 140 37.49 14.96 2.31
C ILE A 140 36.84 13.80 3.07
N LEU A 141 36.73 12.63 2.46
CA LEU A 141 36.24 11.40 3.10
C LEU A 141 37.03 11.04 4.39
N GLU A 142 38.35 11.20 4.38
CA GLU A 142 39.23 11.05 5.54
C GLU A 142 39.00 12.10 6.66
N LYS A 143 38.44 13.27 6.32
CA LYS A 143 38.18 14.38 7.25
C LYS A 143 36.79 14.32 7.88
N CYS A 144 35.82 13.65 7.24
CA CYS A 144 34.46 13.47 7.76
C CYS A 144 34.50 12.65 9.06
N LYS A 145 34.35 13.34 10.21
CA LYS A 145 34.39 12.71 11.53
C LYS A 145 33.02 12.33 12.07
N SER A 146 31.95 13.02 11.69
CA SER A 146 30.61 12.70 12.17
C SER A 146 30.06 11.41 11.55
N HIS A 147 29.09 10.80 12.23
CA HIS A 147 28.28 9.72 11.67
C HIS A 147 27.23 10.23 10.66
N SER A 148 26.76 11.48 10.80
CA SER A 148 25.86 12.14 9.84
C SER A 148 26.48 12.19 8.44
N ASP A 149 27.65 12.80 8.34
CA ASP A 149 28.32 13.11 7.07
C ASP A 149 28.61 11.82 6.30
N LYS A 150 29.08 10.79 7.01
CA LYS A 150 29.36 9.46 6.44
C LYS A 150 28.11 8.79 5.89
N ARG A 151 26.97 8.89 6.59
CA ARG A 151 25.69 8.35 6.13
C ARG A 151 25.17 9.10 4.91
N ASN A 152 25.21 10.44 4.93
CA ASN A 152 24.77 11.27 3.81
C ASN A 152 25.64 11.02 2.56
N ILE A 153 26.96 10.87 2.73
CA ILE A 153 27.90 10.49 1.64
C ILE A 153 27.62 9.07 1.13
N ALA A 154 27.39 8.08 2.00
CA ALA A 154 27.08 6.71 1.58
C ALA A 154 25.75 6.65 0.82
N PHE A 155 24.71 7.34 1.30
CA PHE A 155 23.43 7.45 0.61
C PHE A 155 23.57 8.10 -0.77
N MET A 156 24.38 9.16 -0.87
CA MET A 156 24.70 9.80 -2.16
C MET A 156 25.47 8.87 -3.12
N GLN A 157 26.32 7.97 -2.59
CA GLN A 157 27.00 6.95 -3.40
C GLN A 157 26.01 5.90 -3.94
N GLU A 158 25.14 5.35 -3.09
CA GLU A 158 24.12 4.37 -3.54
C GLU A 158 23.09 5.00 -4.49
N LEU A 159 22.64 6.23 -4.24
CA LEU A 159 21.75 6.97 -5.14
C LEU A 159 22.41 7.20 -6.52
N ARG A 160 23.72 7.48 -6.55
CA ARG A 160 24.49 7.63 -7.79
C ARG A 160 24.63 6.30 -8.56
N CYS A 161 24.80 5.18 -7.86
CA CYS A 161 24.77 3.84 -8.45
C CYS A 161 23.38 3.50 -9.02
N LEU A 162 22.31 3.77 -8.27
CA LEU A 162 20.92 3.59 -8.69
C LEU A 162 20.62 4.42 -9.96
N PHE A 163 21.02 5.69 -9.99
CA PHE A 163 20.86 6.55 -11.17
C PHE A 163 21.60 5.99 -12.40
N ALA A 164 22.80 5.43 -12.23
CA ALA A 164 23.50 4.80 -13.35
C ALA A 164 22.75 3.59 -13.92
N LEU A 165 22.16 2.76 -13.05
CA LEU A 165 21.34 1.61 -13.47
C LEU A 165 20.02 2.06 -14.13
N MET A 166 19.35 3.10 -13.61
CA MET A 166 18.13 3.66 -14.22
C MET A 166 18.39 4.23 -15.63
N VAL A 167 19.58 4.79 -15.88
CA VAL A 167 20.00 5.20 -17.23
C VAL A 167 20.23 3.97 -18.11
N GLY A 168 21.14 3.07 -17.73
CA GLY A 168 21.77 2.13 -18.66
C GLY A 168 21.51 0.64 -18.45
N SER A 169 20.70 0.23 -17.46
CA SER A 169 20.37 -1.20 -17.28
C SER A 169 19.45 -1.70 -18.41
N THR A 170 19.62 -2.97 -18.74
CA THR A 170 18.83 -3.77 -19.69
C THR A 170 17.69 -4.53 -19.00
N ARG A 171 17.59 -4.45 -17.67
CA ARG A 171 16.42 -4.88 -16.91
C ARG A 171 15.31 -3.83 -16.97
N ARG A 172 14.05 -4.29 -16.99
CA ARG A 172 12.83 -3.46 -17.03
C ARG A 172 12.64 -2.64 -15.74
N PHE A 173 13.22 -3.08 -14.64
CA PHE A 173 13.23 -2.40 -13.35
C PHE A 173 14.57 -2.63 -12.63
N VAL A 174 14.88 -1.74 -11.68
CA VAL A 174 16.06 -1.83 -10.79
C VAL A 174 15.63 -1.95 -9.33
N ASP A 175 16.50 -2.51 -8.50
CA ASP A 175 16.24 -2.68 -7.06
C ASP A 175 16.86 -1.53 -6.25
N PRO A 176 16.07 -0.75 -5.49
CA PRO A 176 16.57 0.39 -4.72
C PRO A 176 17.09 0.02 -3.33
N SER A 177 17.08 -1.26 -2.93
CA SER A 177 17.26 -1.71 -1.54
C SER A 177 18.46 -1.06 -0.83
N ALA A 178 19.63 -0.98 -1.45
CA ALA A 178 20.83 -0.41 -0.82
C ALA A 178 20.65 1.06 -0.36
N ALA A 179 20.01 1.89 -1.19
CA ALA A 179 19.70 3.28 -0.83
C ALA A 179 18.56 3.36 0.21
N VAL A 180 17.54 2.50 0.08
CA VAL A 180 16.39 2.44 1.00
C VAL A 180 16.79 1.94 2.40
N GLU A 181 17.74 1.02 2.53
CA GLU A 181 18.22 0.54 3.83
C GLU A 181 19.02 1.61 4.58
N LEU A 182 19.92 2.33 3.88
CA LEU A 182 20.64 3.49 4.44
C LEU A 182 19.69 4.60 4.90
N LEU A 183 18.56 4.78 4.20
CA LEU A 183 17.52 5.72 4.58
C LEU A 183 16.74 5.23 5.80
N ARG A 184 16.26 3.98 5.78
CA ARG A 184 15.47 3.36 6.87
C ARG A 184 16.21 3.39 8.21
N ASP A 185 17.52 3.21 8.20
CA ASP A 185 18.36 3.30 9.40
C ASP A 185 18.44 4.73 9.98
N ALA A 186 18.16 5.78 9.19
CA ALA A 186 18.22 7.18 9.61
C ALA A 186 16.94 7.72 10.28
N PHE A 187 15.78 7.12 9.99
CA PHE A 187 14.47 7.61 10.44
C PHE A 187 13.96 6.92 11.72
N ARG A 188 14.69 5.92 12.27
CA ARG A 188 14.24 5.11 13.43
C ARG A 188 14.00 5.87 14.74
N SER A 189 14.31 7.16 14.83
CA SER A 189 14.06 7.99 16.01
C SER A 189 12.63 8.58 16.07
N SER A 190 11.74 8.16 15.17
CA SER A 190 10.32 8.52 15.17
C SER A 190 9.50 7.27 14.90
N GLU A 191 8.48 7.01 15.73
CA GLU A 191 7.54 5.89 15.57
C GLU A 191 6.42 6.19 14.55
N ALA A 192 6.42 7.40 13.96
CA ALA A 192 5.50 7.77 12.90
C ALA A 192 5.84 7.06 11.58
N GLN A 193 4.80 6.69 10.83
CA GLN A 193 4.95 6.24 9.45
C GLN A 193 5.30 7.45 8.57
N GLN A 194 6.33 7.29 7.74
CA GLN A 194 6.95 8.39 6.99
C GLN A 194 6.07 8.84 5.82
N ASP A 195 5.78 10.14 5.77
CA ASP A 195 5.05 10.77 4.67
C ASP A 195 6.01 11.25 3.56
N VAL A 196 5.49 11.46 2.36
CA VAL A 196 6.28 11.87 1.18
C VAL A 196 7.02 13.18 1.43
N SER A 197 6.41 14.17 2.11
CA SER A 197 7.09 15.45 2.37
C SER A 197 8.24 15.35 3.37
N GLU A 198 8.11 14.50 4.40
CA GLU A 198 9.22 14.25 5.34
C GLU A 198 10.41 13.59 4.62
N PHE A 199 10.14 12.69 3.67
CA PHE A 199 11.19 12.11 2.82
C PHE A 199 11.78 13.14 1.85
N THR A 200 10.97 13.88 1.07
CA THR A 200 11.50 14.86 0.10
C THR A 200 12.34 15.94 0.79
N HIS A 201 11.92 16.41 1.98
CA HIS A 201 12.70 17.39 2.74
C HIS A 201 14.06 16.82 3.17
N LYS A 202 14.10 15.69 3.89
CA LYS A 202 15.38 15.11 4.35
C LYS A 202 16.27 14.62 3.21
N LEU A 203 15.68 14.18 2.09
CA LEU A 203 16.42 13.86 0.87
C LEU A 203 17.15 15.11 0.34
N LEU A 204 16.44 16.24 0.20
CA LEU A 204 17.03 17.50 -0.24
C LEU A 204 18.06 18.05 0.75
N ASP A 205 17.81 17.93 2.07
CA ASP A 205 18.76 18.34 3.10
C ASP A 205 20.09 17.55 3.01
N TRP A 206 20.03 16.22 2.89
CA TRP A 206 21.24 15.39 2.78
C TRP A 206 21.98 15.62 1.46
N LEU A 207 21.27 16.00 0.40
CA LEU A 207 21.85 16.39 -0.87
C LEU A 207 22.48 17.79 -0.79
N GLU A 208 21.88 18.76 -0.10
CA GLU A 208 22.53 20.04 0.19
C GLU A 208 23.85 19.79 0.94
N ASP A 209 23.80 19.03 2.05
CA ASP A 209 24.99 18.68 2.85
C ASP A 209 26.07 18.00 2.01
N ALA A 210 25.72 16.99 1.21
CA ALA A 210 26.68 16.24 0.40
C ALA A 210 27.36 17.14 -0.66
N PHE A 211 26.59 17.97 -1.38
CA PHE A 211 27.14 18.91 -2.35
C PHE A 211 27.89 20.06 -1.67
N GLN A 212 27.50 20.49 -0.46
CA GLN A 212 28.24 21.46 0.32
C GLN A 212 29.59 20.91 0.81
N LEU A 213 29.67 19.63 1.15
CA LEU A 213 30.93 18.96 1.52
C LEU A 213 31.88 18.76 0.32
N ALA A 214 31.35 18.68 -0.90
CA ALA A 214 32.16 18.64 -2.12
C ALA A 214 32.73 20.02 -2.50
N ALA A 215 32.00 21.11 -2.22
CA ALA A 215 32.52 22.47 -2.28
C ALA A 215 33.47 22.72 -1.09
N ASN A 216 34.71 23.17 -1.32
CA ASN A 216 35.72 23.26 -0.25
C ASN A 216 35.55 24.50 0.66
N GLY A 217 34.32 24.99 0.83
CA GLY A 217 33.99 26.29 1.43
C GLY A 217 32.91 26.24 2.50
N ASN A 218 33.24 26.77 3.68
CA ASN A 218 32.35 26.90 4.85
C ASN A 218 31.77 28.32 5.02
N SER A 219 31.91 29.21 4.03
CA SER A 219 31.37 30.58 4.12
C SER A 219 29.88 30.63 3.75
N PRO A 220 29.13 31.65 4.21
CA PRO A 220 27.74 31.86 3.79
C PRO A 220 27.60 32.36 2.34
N GLU A 221 28.71 32.59 1.63
CA GLU A 221 28.73 32.87 0.19
C GLU A 221 28.84 31.55 -0.59
N ASP A 222 29.70 30.61 -0.16
CA ASP A 222 29.81 29.25 -0.75
C ASP A 222 28.46 28.50 -0.73
N LYS A 223 27.65 28.68 0.32
CA LYS A 223 26.29 28.09 0.40
C LYS A 223 25.34 28.58 -0.69
N LYS A 224 25.58 29.75 -1.30
CA LYS A 224 24.79 30.27 -2.42
C LYS A 224 25.26 29.73 -3.78
N GLU A 225 26.45 29.16 -3.84
CA GLU A 225 26.98 28.46 -5.03
C GLU A 225 26.61 26.97 -5.06
N ASN A 226 26.01 26.44 -3.99
CA ASN A 226 25.53 25.06 -3.93
C ASN A 226 24.44 24.79 -5.00
N PRO A 227 24.66 23.83 -5.92
CA PRO A 227 23.76 23.63 -7.07
C PRO A 227 22.37 23.11 -6.66
N MET A 228 22.24 22.40 -5.53
CA MET A 228 20.93 21.95 -5.05
C MET A 228 20.10 23.11 -4.49
N VAL A 229 20.74 24.03 -3.74
CA VAL A 229 20.13 25.28 -3.28
C VAL A 229 19.71 26.15 -4.46
N GLN A 230 20.54 26.23 -5.51
CA GLN A 230 20.20 26.99 -6.72
C GLN A 230 19.04 26.39 -7.51
N LEU A 231 18.87 25.07 -7.51
CA LEU A 231 17.86 24.35 -8.31
C LEU A 231 16.48 24.29 -7.64
N PHE A 232 16.42 24.08 -6.33
CA PHE A 232 15.15 23.84 -5.60
C PHE A 232 14.74 24.96 -4.63
N TYR A 233 15.63 25.89 -4.24
CA TYR A 233 15.32 26.88 -3.20
C TYR A 233 15.15 28.32 -3.72
N GLY A 234 14.05 28.93 -3.29
CA GLY A 234 13.68 30.33 -3.53
C GLY A 234 13.64 31.14 -2.24
N THR A 235 13.20 32.40 -2.36
CA THR A 235 12.93 33.29 -1.23
C THR A 235 11.61 34.02 -1.42
N PHE A 236 10.90 34.28 -0.32
CA PHE A 236 9.74 35.18 -0.26
C PHE A 236 9.96 36.30 0.76
N VAL A 237 9.22 37.39 0.60
CA VAL A 237 9.10 38.49 1.56
C VAL A 237 7.82 38.28 2.35
N ALA A 238 7.89 38.31 3.67
CA ALA A 238 6.72 38.33 4.54
C ALA A 238 6.55 39.75 5.11
N GLU A 239 5.49 40.45 4.71
CA GLU A 239 5.17 41.81 5.14
C GLU A 239 4.02 41.78 6.14
N ARG A 240 4.30 42.14 7.41
CA ARG A 240 3.30 42.27 8.48
C ARG A 240 3.06 43.72 8.83
N THR A 241 1.79 44.13 8.82
CA THR A 241 1.40 45.49 9.22
C THR A 241 0.98 45.49 10.68
N HIS A 242 1.78 46.09 11.56
CA HIS A 242 1.48 46.20 12.99
C HIS A 242 1.53 47.66 13.46
N ALA A 243 0.43 48.14 14.05
CA ALA A 243 0.29 49.50 14.57
C ALA A 243 0.73 50.62 13.58
N GLY A 244 0.43 50.45 12.28
CA GLY A 244 0.78 51.41 11.23
C GLY A 244 2.25 51.38 10.78
N LYS A 245 3.01 50.35 11.16
CA LYS A 245 4.36 50.07 10.63
C LYS A 245 4.35 48.72 9.92
N THR A 246 4.81 48.71 8.68
CA THR A 246 5.10 47.47 7.93
C THR A 246 6.46 46.93 8.38
N LEU A 247 6.51 45.65 8.73
CA LEU A 247 7.72 44.89 9.02
C LEU A 247 7.88 43.81 7.94
N SER A 248 8.94 43.93 7.14
CA SER A 248 9.29 42.97 6.09
C SER A 248 10.38 42.01 6.56
N ASN A 249 10.11 40.71 6.59
CA ASN A 249 11.13 39.67 6.71
C ASN A 249 11.41 39.04 5.33
N ILE A 250 12.58 38.42 5.14
CA ILE A 250 12.89 37.61 3.95
C ILE A 250 13.20 36.19 4.41
N GLU A 251 12.46 35.23 3.87
CA GLU A 251 12.50 33.82 4.28
C GLU A 251 12.81 32.94 3.07
N GLN A 252 13.59 31.87 3.29
CA GLN A 252 13.96 30.90 2.26
C GLN A 252 12.96 29.73 2.28
N PHE A 253 12.62 29.21 1.11
CA PHE A 253 11.76 28.03 0.96
C PHE A 253 12.34 27.08 -0.09
N GLY A 254 12.09 25.78 0.07
CA GLY A 254 12.31 24.78 -0.98
C GLY A 254 10.96 24.36 -1.55
N GLN A 255 10.34 23.37 -0.91
CA GLN A 255 8.94 23.00 -1.11
C GLN A 255 8.03 24.05 -0.44
N TYR A 256 6.98 24.51 -1.14
CA TYR A 256 6.00 25.46 -0.60
C TYR A 256 4.70 24.74 -0.22
N PRO A 257 4.30 24.72 1.07
CA PRO A 257 3.11 23.99 1.50
C PRO A 257 1.82 24.77 1.25
N LEU A 258 0.79 24.05 0.82
CA LEU A 258 -0.53 24.57 0.47
C LEU A 258 -1.63 23.71 1.09
N GLN A 259 -2.57 24.34 1.79
CA GLN A 259 -3.72 23.65 2.39
C GLN A 259 -4.88 23.61 1.38
N VAL A 260 -5.36 22.40 1.06
CA VAL A 260 -6.32 22.17 -0.05
C VAL A 260 -7.77 22.51 0.32
N ASN A 261 -8.10 22.62 1.61
CA ASN A 261 -9.47 22.90 2.05
C ASN A 261 -9.97 24.27 1.57
N GLY A 262 -11.28 24.40 1.38
CA GLY A 262 -11.92 25.63 0.88
C GLY A 262 -11.75 25.89 -0.62
N PHE A 263 -10.54 25.76 -1.16
CA PHE A 263 -10.18 26.16 -2.53
C PHE A 263 -10.58 25.15 -3.63
N ASN A 264 -10.74 25.61 -4.86
CA ASN A 264 -11.17 24.78 -6.01
C ASN A 264 -10.05 24.60 -7.06
N ASN A 265 -9.08 25.50 -7.08
CA ASN A 265 -7.94 25.48 -7.99
C ASN A 265 -6.65 25.94 -7.29
N LEU A 266 -5.50 25.61 -7.88
CA LEU A 266 -4.17 25.95 -7.37
C LEU A 266 -3.97 27.47 -7.24
N ASP A 267 -4.53 28.26 -8.15
CA ASP A 267 -4.46 29.72 -8.13
C ASP A 267 -5.14 30.36 -6.90
N GLU A 268 -6.32 29.85 -6.52
CA GLU A 268 -7.04 30.21 -5.29
C GLU A 268 -6.28 29.78 -4.04
N CYS A 269 -5.73 28.56 -4.07
CA CYS A 269 -5.00 27.96 -2.95
C CYS A 269 -3.68 28.71 -2.66
N LEU A 270 -2.95 29.10 -3.71
CA LEU A 270 -1.81 30.02 -3.61
C LEU A 270 -2.23 31.41 -3.13
N GLU A 271 -3.32 31.98 -3.62
CA GLU A 271 -3.79 33.30 -3.16
C GLU A 271 -4.10 33.30 -1.67
N GLY A 272 -4.76 32.26 -1.15
CA GLY A 272 -4.99 32.07 0.28
C GLY A 272 -3.69 31.88 1.07
N ALA A 273 -2.76 31.07 0.58
CA ALA A 273 -1.45 30.85 1.22
C ALA A 273 -0.47 32.04 1.12
N MET A 274 -0.83 33.11 0.39
CA MET A 274 -0.11 34.39 0.35
C MET A 274 -0.73 35.46 1.25
N ILE A 275 -1.96 35.26 1.75
CA ILE A 275 -2.69 36.23 2.58
C ILE A 275 -3.05 35.59 3.91
N GLU A 276 -2.15 35.69 4.88
CA GLU A 276 -2.39 35.29 6.27
C GLU A 276 -3.24 36.38 6.98
N GLY A 277 -4.54 36.33 6.70
CA GLY A 277 -5.59 37.14 7.33
C GLY A 277 -6.98 36.71 6.86
N GLU A 278 -7.98 36.79 7.74
CA GLU A 278 -9.38 36.36 7.51
C GLU A 278 -9.64 34.83 7.46
N ILE A 279 -8.77 34.01 8.04
CA ILE A 279 -9.15 32.70 8.62
C ILE A 279 -9.22 32.87 10.15
N GLU A 280 -10.23 32.26 10.79
CA GLU A 280 -10.62 32.41 12.21
C GLU A 280 -11.14 33.80 12.65
N ALA A 281 -12.40 34.11 12.30
CA ALA A 281 -13.13 35.26 12.86
C ALA A 281 -14.65 35.03 13.03
N LEU A 282 -15.06 33.88 13.60
CA LEU A 282 -16.46 33.60 13.99
C LEU A 282 -16.78 33.86 15.48
N HIS A 283 -15.84 34.44 16.23
CA HIS A 283 -16.05 34.87 17.62
C HIS A 283 -15.82 36.38 17.79
N LEU A 284 -16.47 36.96 18.80
CA LEU A 284 -16.87 38.37 18.82
C LEU A 284 -15.78 39.35 19.33
N ASP A 285 -15.85 40.58 18.82
CA ASP A 285 -15.33 41.83 19.42
C ASP A 285 -13.91 41.86 20.02
N GLN A 286 -12.90 42.08 19.16
CA GLN A 286 -11.94 43.17 19.44
C GLN A 286 -11.16 43.67 18.22
N THR A 287 -10.84 44.96 18.24
CA THR A 287 -10.17 45.68 17.15
C THR A 287 -8.64 45.60 17.24
N ILE A 288 -8.01 44.96 16.25
CA ILE A 288 -6.83 45.43 15.49
C ILE A 288 -6.63 44.43 14.34
N SER A 289 -6.70 44.90 13.09
CA SER A 289 -6.28 44.08 11.95
C SER A 289 -4.76 44.17 11.79
N SER A 290 -4.09 43.03 11.80
CA SER A 290 -2.67 42.90 11.47
C SER A 290 -2.48 41.78 10.45
N GLY A 291 -2.87 42.04 9.21
CA GLY A 291 -2.62 41.12 8.09
C GLY A 291 -1.12 40.87 7.89
N SER A 292 -0.81 39.62 7.55
CA SER A 292 0.50 39.15 7.12
C SER A 292 0.38 38.76 5.64
N GLU A 293 1.09 39.46 4.75
CA GLU A 293 1.14 39.12 3.33
C GLU A 293 2.48 38.51 2.95
N ARG A 294 2.47 37.57 2.00
CA ARG A 294 3.66 36.90 1.48
C ARG A 294 3.78 37.14 -0.02
N TRP A 295 5.01 37.37 -0.49
CA TRP A 295 5.31 37.68 -1.88
C TRP A 295 6.63 37.03 -2.30
N PHE A 296 6.66 36.25 -3.39
CA PHE A 296 7.91 35.64 -3.85
C PHE A 296 8.89 36.71 -4.37
N SER A 297 10.13 36.70 -3.88
CA SER A 297 11.21 37.59 -4.33
C SER A 297 12.17 36.88 -5.30
N LYS A 298 12.43 35.58 -5.07
CA LYS A 298 13.15 34.69 -5.99
C LYS A 298 12.43 33.35 -6.03
N LEU A 299 12.05 32.88 -7.22
CA LEU A 299 11.56 31.52 -7.41
C LEU A 299 12.72 30.57 -7.75
N PRO A 300 12.66 29.29 -7.35
CA PRO A 300 13.59 28.27 -7.80
C PRO A 300 13.31 27.85 -9.26
N PRO A 301 14.32 27.40 -10.03
CA PRO A 301 14.11 26.81 -11.36
C PRO A 301 13.19 25.58 -11.36
N VAL A 302 13.23 24.78 -10.28
CA VAL A 302 12.27 23.70 -10.00
C VAL A 302 11.44 24.08 -8.78
N LEU A 303 10.15 24.33 -8.98
CA LEU A 303 9.21 24.81 -7.97
C LEU A 303 8.29 23.66 -7.54
N THR A 304 8.33 23.30 -6.25
CA THR A 304 7.54 22.18 -5.70
C THR A 304 6.46 22.68 -4.73
N PHE A 305 5.24 22.18 -4.90
CA PHE A 305 4.09 22.48 -4.05
C PHE A 305 3.62 21.23 -3.32
N GLU A 306 3.52 21.30 -1.99
CA GLU A 306 2.90 20.26 -1.17
C GLU A 306 1.41 20.54 -1.04
N LEU A 307 0.57 19.56 -1.36
CA LEU A 307 -0.89 19.67 -1.30
C LEU A 307 -1.39 18.97 -0.03
N SER A 308 -1.37 19.67 1.09
CA SER A 308 -1.88 19.15 2.35
C SER A 308 -3.40 18.94 2.27
N ARG A 309 -3.78 17.66 2.24
CA ARG A 309 -5.16 17.17 2.20
C ARG A 309 -5.59 16.49 3.49
N PHE A 310 -4.74 16.43 4.52
CA PHE A 310 -5.11 15.79 5.79
C PHE A 310 -5.49 16.86 6.82
N GLU A 311 -6.72 16.79 7.31
CA GLU A 311 -7.21 17.63 8.42
C GLU A 311 -7.73 16.76 9.56
N PHE A 312 -7.62 17.25 10.80
CA PHE A 312 -8.09 16.52 11.96
C PHE A 312 -9.60 16.66 12.12
N ASN A 313 -10.34 15.59 11.78
CA ASN A 313 -11.78 15.58 11.97
C ASN A 313 -12.11 15.41 13.46
N GLN A 314 -12.63 16.48 14.07
CA GLN A 314 -12.94 16.54 15.50
C GLN A 314 -14.09 15.60 15.93
N SER A 315 -15.02 15.22 15.04
CA SER A 315 -16.08 14.27 15.40
C SER A 315 -15.62 12.82 15.34
N LEU A 316 -14.71 12.49 14.41
CA LEU A 316 -14.13 11.15 14.26
C LEU A 316 -12.84 10.92 15.07
N GLY A 317 -12.27 11.99 15.66
CA GLY A 317 -11.06 11.93 16.49
C GLY A 317 -9.78 11.51 15.75
N ARG A 318 -9.74 11.65 14.42
CA ARG A 318 -8.66 11.15 13.56
C ARG A 318 -8.37 12.11 12.40
N PRO A 319 -7.15 12.12 11.84
CA PRO A 319 -6.89 12.80 10.56
C PRO A 319 -7.65 12.12 9.42
N GLU A 320 -8.27 12.92 8.57
CA GLU A 320 -9.09 12.50 7.43
C GLU A 320 -8.63 13.16 6.14
N LYS A 321 -8.80 12.48 5.01
CA LYS A 321 -8.35 12.93 3.69
C LYS A 321 -9.43 13.77 3.00
N ILE A 322 -9.07 14.98 2.58
CA ILE A 322 -9.94 15.87 1.81
C ILE A 322 -9.99 15.37 0.36
N HIS A 323 -11.06 14.62 0.06
CA HIS A 323 -11.41 14.16 -1.29
C HIS A 323 -11.97 15.28 -2.20
N LYS A 324 -11.97 16.55 -1.75
CA LYS A 324 -12.40 17.69 -2.60
C LYS A 324 -11.53 17.78 -3.86
N LYS A 325 -12.19 18.00 -5.00
CA LYS A 325 -11.53 18.31 -6.27
C LYS A 325 -10.74 19.62 -6.17
N LEU A 326 -9.44 19.56 -6.49
CA LEU A 326 -8.56 20.72 -6.66
C LEU A 326 -7.95 20.65 -8.07
N GLU A 327 -8.19 21.67 -8.89
CA GLU A 327 -7.68 21.75 -10.26
C GLU A 327 -6.31 22.46 -10.30
N PHE A 328 -5.39 21.98 -11.15
CA PHE A 328 -4.08 22.62 -11.35
C PHE A 328 -3.67 22.58 -12.83
N PRO A 329 -3.10 23.67 -13.37
CA PRO A 329 -2.85 23.79 -14.81
C PRO A 329 -1.56 23.07 -15.24
N GLN A 330 -1.44 22.76 -16.54
CA GLN A 330 -0.15 22.31 -17.11
C GLN A 330 0.92 23.41 -17.14
N ILE A 331 0.50 24.69 -17.16
CA ILE A 331 1.39 25.86 -17.09
C ILE A 331 0.76 26.85 -16.10
N ILE A 332 1.51 27.24 -15.06
CA ILE A 332 1.14 28.31 -14.12
C ILE A 332 1.98 29.56 -14.40
N TYR A 333 1.38 30.75 -14.30
CA TYR A 333 2.08 32.02 -14.46
C TYR A 333 2.31 32.68 -13.11
N MET A 334 3.56 32.67 -12.64
CA MET A 334 3.90 33.08 -11.28
C MET A 334 3.96 34.60 -11.06
N ASP A 335 3.76 35.41 -12.12
CA ASP A 335 3.82 36.88 -12.05
C ASP A 335 2.90 37.50 -11.01
N ARG A 336 1.71 36.93 -10.81
CA ARG A 336 0.72 37.42 -9.82
C ARG A 336 1.16 37.27 -8.36
N TYR A 337 2.18 36.46 -8.10
CA TYR A 337 2.71 36.19 -6.75
C TYR A 337 4.10 36.78 -6.50
N LEU A 338 4.69 37.46 -7.50
CA LEU A 338 6.03 38.06 -7.39
C LEU A 338 5.95 39.48 -6.78
N HIS A 339 6.80 39.75 -5.79
CA HIS A 339 6.90 41.04 -5.09
C HIS A 339 7.05 42.25 -6.04
N LYS A 340 7.76 42.05 -7.16
CA LYS A 340 7.96 43.05 -8.23
C LYS A 340 6.66 43.64 -8.79
N ASN A 341 5.53 42.93 -8.66
CA ASN A 341 4.22 43.27 -9.22
C ASN A 341 3.19 43.65 -8.13
N ASN A 342 3.57 43.74 -6.86
CA ASN A 342 2.64 43.85 -5.74
C ASN A 342 1.63 45.00 -5.89
N GLU A 343 2.07 46.21 -6.24
CA GLU A 343 1.18 47.36 -6.51
C GLU A 343 0.12 47.05 -7.58
N GLN A 344 0.50 46.42 -8.69
CA GLN A 344 -0.46 46.02 -9.74
C GLN A 344 -1.45 44.97 -9.22
N ILE A 345 -0.98 44.02 -8.40
CA ILE A 345 -1.81 42.93 -7.89
C ILE A 345 -2.75 43.39 -6.76
N HIS A 346 -2.36 44.32 -5.87
CA HIS A 346 -3.29 44.93 -4.91
C HIS A 346 -4.48 45.60 -5.62
N ASN A 347 -4.22 46.43 -6.65
CA ASN A 347 -5.28 47.04 -7.45
C ASN A 347 -6.19 46.00 -8.13
N ARG A 348 -5.64 44.85 -8.55
CA ARG A 348 -6.43 43.75 -9.14
C ARG A 348 -7.22 42.97 -8.08
N ARG A 349 -6.67 42.74 -6.88
CA ARG A 349 -7.37 42.12 -5.74
C ARG A 349 -8.60 42.94 -5.32
N GLU A 350 -8.48 44.26 -5.25
CA GLU A 350 -9.61 45.16 -4.95
C GLU A 350 -10.71 45.07 -6.02
N GLU A 351 -10.34 45.09 -7.30
CA GLU A 351 -11.29 44.96 -8.41
C GLU A 351 -11.95 43.57 -8.45
N VAL A 352 -11.21 42.49 -8.17
CA VAL A 352 -11.75 41.13 -8.00
C VAL A 352 -12.75 41.07 -6.84
N LYS A 353 -12.44 41.69 -5.70
CA LYS A 353 -13.36 41.77 -4.56
C LYS A 353 -14.65 42.50 -4.96
N ARG A 354 -14.53 43.67 -5.58
CA ARG A 354 -15.66 44.47 -6.08
C ARG A 354 -16.53 43.71 -7.10
N LEU A 355 -15.92 42.96 -8.01
CA LEU A 355 -16.63 42.13 -8.99
C LEU A 355 -17.29 40.89 -8.35
N LYS A 356 -16.65 40.22 -7.39
CA LYS A 356 -17.25 39.12 -6.62
C LYS A 356 -18.46 39.60 -5.80
N GLU A 357 -18.37 40.75 -5.14
CA GLU A 357 -19.49 41.37 -4.43
C GLU A 357 -20.67 41.68 -5.38
N GLN A 358 -20.38 42.22 -6.58
CA GLN A 358 -21.41 42.45 -7.61
C GLN A 358 -22.01 41.15 -8.16
N LEU A 359 -21.20 40.11 -8.34
CA LEU A 359 -21.65 38.78 -8.78
C LEU A 359 -22.65 38.18 -7.78
N ILE A 360 -22.35 38.22 -6.48
CA ILE A 360 -23.24 37.75 -5.41
C ILE A 360 -24.58 38.49 -5.43
N VAL A 361 -24.57 39.82 -5.57
CA VAL A 361 -25.81 40.64 -5.64
C VAL A 361 -26.63 40.32 -6.90
N LEU A 362 -25.99 40.03 -8.03
CA LEU A 362 -26.69 39.63 -9.26
C LEU A 362 -27.27 38.20 -9.15
N GLN A 363 -26.52 37.26 -8.57
CA GLN A 363 -26.98 35.90 -8.32
C GLN A 363 -28.17 35.87 -7.37
N GLN A 364 -28.12 36.60 -6.24
CA GLN A 364 -29.25 36.73 -5.30
C GLN A 364 -30.51 37.29 -6.00
N LYS A 365 -30.37 38.30 -6.86
CA LYS A 365 -31.49 38.85 -7.64
C LYS A 365 -32.08 37.84 -8.63
N LEU A 366 -31.24 37.08 -9.33
CA LEU A 366 -31.71 36.02 -10.24
C LEU A 366 -32.43 34.90 -9.47
N GLU A 367 -31.93 34.56 -8.28
CA GLU A 367 -32.49 33.53 -7.42
C GLU A 367 -33.88 33.90 -6.89
N CYS A 368 -34.17 35.19 -6.65
CA CYS A 368 -35.52 35.67 -6.35
C CYS A 368 -36.55 35.41 -7.46
N TYR A 369 -36.12 35.31 -8.73
CA TYR A 369 -37.00 34.94 -9.85
C TYR A 369 -37.08 33.42 -10.07
N ARG A 370 -35.99 32.69 -9.79
CA ARG A 370 -35.91 31.23 -9.94
C ARG A 370 -36.65 30.48 -8.82
N ASN A 371 -36.53 30.96 -7.60
CA ASN A 371 -37.13 30.37 -6.40
C ASN A 371 -38.09 31.39 -5.76
N TYR A 372 -39.16 31.69 -6.50
CA TYR A 372 -40.21 32.62 -6.09
C TYR A 372 -41.28 31.91 -5.23
N GLY A 373 -41.72 32.58 -4.17
CA GLY A 373 -42.78 32.11 -3.28
C GLY A 373 -42.48 32.36 -1.79
N SER A 374 -43.54 32.55 -1.01
CA SER A 374 -43.48 32.77 0.45
C SER A 374 -43.66 31.48 1.27
N GLY A 375 -43.88 30.34 0.61
CA GLY A 375 -44.02 29.02 1.25
C GLY A 375 -42.70 28.24 1.33
N PRO A 376 -42.72 27.02 1.90
CA PRO A 376 -41.56 26.12 1.92
C PRO A 376 -41.23 25.60 0.51
N THR A 377 -42.23 25.40 -0.34
CA THR A 377 -42.06 25.12 -1.77
C THR A 377 -42.01 26.44 -2.56
N LYS A 378 -41.06 26.51 -3.50
CA LYS A 378 -40.77 27.68 -4.35
C LYS A 378 -40.65 27.23 -5.79
N TYR A 379 -40.99 28.12 -6.72
CA TYR A 379 -41.06 27.82 -8.16
C TYR A 379 -40.56 29.00 -8.99
N PRO A 380 -40.13 28.80 -10.24
CA PRO A 380 -39.77 29.91 -11.12
C PRO A 380 -40.98 30.79 -11.42
N LEU A 381 -40.81 32.11 -11.30
CA LEU A 381 -41.91 33.06 -11.50
C LEU A 381 -42.46 33.02 -12.94
N ALA A 382 -41.61 32.80 -13.94
CA ALA A 382 -42.02 32.66 -15.35
C ALA A 382 -42.94 31.44 -15.56
N ASP A 383 -42.62 30.31 -14.93
CA ASP A 383 -43.41 29.08 -15.03
C ASP A 383 -44.71 29.19 -14.23
N MET A 384 -44.68 29.82 -13.05
CA MET A 384 -45.88 30.15 -12.28
C MET A 384 -46.84 31.05 -13.08
N LEU A 385 -46.33 32.09 -13.74
CA LEU A 385 -47.13 32.96 -14.62
C LEU A 385 -47.68 32.18 -15.84
N GLN A 386 -46.95 31.19 -16.36
CA GLN A 386 -47.45 30.31 -17.41
C GLN A 386 -48.57 29.39 -16.92
N TYR A 387 -48.42 28.70 -15.79
CA TYR A 387 -49.45 27.79 -15.28
C TYR A 387 -50.73 28.54 -14.89
N VAL A 388 -50.63 29.75 -14.35
CA VAL A 388 -51.79 30.62 -14.08
C VAL A 388 -52.44 31.10 -15.39
N LEU A 389 -51.66 31.39 -16.43
CA LEU A 389 -52.17 31.75 -17.76
C LEU A 389 -52.86 30.56 -18.45
N GLU A 390 -52.30 29.36 -18.33
CA GLU A 390 -52.89 28.12 -18.84
C GLU A 390 -54.22 27.82 -18.14
N PHE A 391 -54.22 27.81 -16.80
CA PHE A 391 -55.44 27.67 -15.99
C PHE A 391 -56.53 28.68 -16.39
N ALA A 392 -56.18 29.97 -16.53
CA ALA A 392 -57.12 31.00 -16.96
C ALA A 392 -57.65 30.78 -18.38
N CYS A 393 -56.86 30.16 -19.27
CA CYS A 393 -57.27 29.81 -20.63
C CYS A 393 -58.03 28.46 -20.73
N THR A 394 -58.01 27.62 -19.70
CA THR A 394 -58.79 26.37 -19.66
C THR A 394 -60.27 26.69 -19.70
N LYS A 395 -61.01 26.08 -20.64
CA LYS A 395 -62.47 26.23 -20.70
C LYS A 395 -63.12 25.45 -19.55
N PRO A 396 -64.06 26.02 -18.78
CA PRO A 396 -64.80 25.27 -17.78
C PRO A 396 -65.63 24.16 -18.43
N THR A 397 -65.33 22.91 -18.09
CA THR A 397 -66.12 21.75 -18.48
C THR A 397 -67.41 21.72 -17.66
N SER A 398 -68.56 21.63 -18.31
CA SER A 398 -69.87 21.67 -17.64
C SER A 398 -70.25 20.34 -16.99
N VAL A 399 -69.55 19.96 -15.91
CA VAL A 399 -69.89 18.81 -15.05
C VAL A 399 -69.82 19.24 -13.59
N SER A 400 -70.91 19.03 -12.85
CA SER A 400 -70.99 19.36 -11.42
C SER A 400 -70.20 18.35 -10.58
N PRO A 401 -69.44 18.77 -9.54
CA PRO A 401 -68.73 17.87 -8.65
C PRO A 401 -69.70 17.27 -7.62
N ALA A 402 -70.45 16.23 -8.02
CA ALA A 402 -71.34 15.49 -7.13
C ALA A 402 -71.58 14.05 -7.62
N GLU A 403 -70.69 13.12 -7.26
CA GLU A 403 -71.05 11.72 -6.94
C GLU A 403 -69.90 11.00 -6.20
N ASP A 404 -70.16 9.77 -5.74
CA ASP A 404 -69.80 9.30 -4.40
C ASP A 404 -68.36 8.78 -4.13
N VAL A 405 -68.03 8.84 -2.84
CA VAL A 405 -66.94 8.10 -2.20
C VAL A 405 -67.35 6.64 -1.97
N ARG A 406 -66.83 5.66 -2.75
CA ARG A 406 -66.31 4.35 -2.25
C ARG A 406 -65.94 3.27 -3.29
N LEU A 407 -64.87 2.55 -2.92
CA LEU A 407 -64.62 1.10 -3.05
C LEU A 407 -64.15 0.45 -4.37
N ALA A 408 -63.26 -0.54 -4.13
CA ALA A 408 -62.95 -1.75 -4.88
C ALA A 408 -62.07 -1.67 -6.16
N ALA A 409 -60.95 -2.39 -6.10
CA ALA A 409 -60.15 -2.82 -7.25
C ALA A 409 -60.15 -4.36 -7.32
N SER A 410 -60.22 -4.93 -8.53
CA SER A 410 -59.69 -6.28 -8.82
C SER A 410 -59.64 -6.62 -10.33
N SER A 411 -58.45 -7.06 -10.77
CA SER A 411 -58.13 -8.05 -11.84
C SER A 411 -59.09 -8.34 -13.02
N PRO A 412 -58.59 -8.31 -14.29
CA PRO A 412 -59.26 -8.85 -15.48
C PRO A 412 -58.65 -10.17 -16.01
N THR A 413 -59.49 -11.15 -16.40
CA THR A 413 -59.16 -12.34 -17.26
C THR A 413 -60.48 -13.09 -17.60
N PRO A 414 -60.55 -14.02 -18.57
CA PRO A 414 -60.26 -13.85 -20.00
C PRO A 414 -61.40 -14.39 -20.92
N PRO A 415 -61.42 -14.09 -22.24
CA PRO A 415 -62.43 -14.62 -23.16
C PRO A 415 -62.02 -15.90 -23.92
N GLY A 416 -62.95 -16.84 -24.06
CA GLY A 416 -63.01 -17.87 -25.11
C GLY A 416 -64.38 -17.81 -25.81
N ASN A 417 -64.62 -18.40 -26.99
CA ASN A 417 -64.01 -19.61 -27.56
C ASN A 417 -64.29 -19.75 -29.09
N THR A 418 -63.70 -20.77 -29.75
CA THR A 418 -64.06 -21.42 -31.06
C THR A 418 -64.04 -20.60 -32.38
N GLY A 419 -63.31 -21.09 -33.41
CA GLY A 419 -63.39 -20.51 -34.78
C GLY A 419 -62.38 -20.98 -35.87
N LEU A 420 -62.17 -22.30 -36.04
CA LEU A 420 -61.42 -22.97 -37.15
C LEU A 420 -61.76 -22.46 -38.58
N SER A 421 -60.93 -22.54 -39.65
CA SER A 421 -59.54 -23.04 -39.89
C SER A 421 -58.96 -22.53 -41.24
N ASP A 422 -57.77 -23.03 -41.60
CA ASP A 422 -57.21 -23.28 -42.95
C ASP A 422 -56.51 -22.14 -43.75
N SER A 423 -55.17 -22.25 -43.76
CA SER A 423 -54.27 -21.93 -44.88
C SER A 423 -54.04 -23.21 -45.73
N PRO A 424 -53.23 -23.26 -46.84
CA PRO A 424 -52.39 -22.20 -47.44
C PRO A 424 -52.45 -22.09 -48.98
N THR A 425 -51.80 -21.05 -49.53
CA THR A 425 -50.97 -21.18 -50.76
C THR A 425 -49.84 -20.15 -50.68
N CYS A 426 -48.63 -20.50 -51.13
CA CYS A 426 -47.45 -19.65 -51.05
C CYS A 426 -46.77 -19.54 -52.43
N GLN A 427 -46.39 -18.32 -52.86
CA GLN A 427 -45.19 -18.05 -53.68
C GLN A 427 -44.91 -16.54 -53.93
N GLN A 428 -43.65 -16.16 -53.72
CA GLN A 428 -42.84 -15.18 -54.48
C GLN A 428 -43.26 -13.69 -54.60
N GLN A 429 -42.78 -12.89 -53.63
CA GLN A 429 -41.85 -11.72 -53.73
C GLN A 429 -41.95 -10.60 -54.83
N PRO A 430 -41.36 -9.40 -54.60
CA PRO A 430 -41.88 -8.10 -55.09
C PRO A 430 -41.03 -7.42 -56.20
N PRO A 431 -41.33 -6.15 -56.58
CA PRO A 431 -40.65 -5.03 -55.91
C PRO A 431 -41.47 -3.73 -55.66
N SER A 432 -40.83 -2.84 -54.91
CA SER A 432 -41.20 -1.50 -54.39
C SER A 432 -42.03 -0.52 -55.26
N GLY A 433 -42.92 0.23 -54.59
CA GLY A 433 -43.44 1.55 -55.01
C GLY A 433 -43.99 2.34 -53.80
N GLN A 434 -43.59 3.61 -53.63
CA GLN A 434 -43.86 4.38 -52.40
C GLN A 434 -45.25 5.05 -52.33
N ARG A 435 -45.81 5.12 -51.12
CA ARG A 435 -46.16 6.42 -50.49
C ARG A 435 -46.34 6.32 -48.97
N THR A 436 -45.43 6.93 -48.22
CA THR A 436 -45.68 7.34 -46.82
C THR A 436 -46.64 8.54 -46.79
N PRO A 437 -47.39 8.76 -45.69
CA PRO A 437 -48.20 9.96 -45.54
C PRO A 437 -47.31 11.22 -45.50
N ILE A 438 -47.57 12.18 -46.39
CA ILE A 438 -46.91 13.48 -46.34
C ILE A 438 -47.60 14.33 -45.27
N PHE A 439 -47.13 14.21 -44.03
CA PHE A 439 -47.43 15.21 -43.01
C PHE A 439 -46.82 16.56 -43.43
N LYS A 440 -47.57 17.64 -43.21
CA LYS A 440 -46.99 18.98 -43.39
C LYS A 440 -46.01 19.24 -42.25
N PRO A 441 -44.94 20.03 -42.47
CA PRO A 441 -44.21 20.62 -41.36
C PRO A 441 -45.21 21.25 -40.37
N PHE A 442 -45.03 20.98 -39.08
CA PHE A 442 -45.83 21.50 -37.95
C PHE A 442 -47.26 20.93 -37.75
N THR A 443 -47.70 19.86 -38.41
CA THR A 443 -48.93 19.14 -37.98
C THR A 443 -48.64 18.11 -36.89
N GLN A 444 -49.06 18.35 -35.65
CA GLN A 444 -49.12 17.33 -34.59
C GLN A 444 -50.21 16.29 -34.87
N CYS A 445 -49.96 15.03 -34.55
CA CYS A 445 -50.86 13.91 -34.87
C CYS A 445 -51.20 13.03 -33.65
N ARG A 446 -51.95 13.59 -32.71
CA ARG A 446 -52.78 12.83 -31.77
C ARG A 446 -53.92 13.72 -31.25
N ALA A 447 -55.13 13.18 -31.18
CA ALA A 447 -56.15 13.74 -30.30
C ALA A 447 -55.91 13.19 -28.88
N PRO A 448 -56.06 14.00 -27.82
CA PRO A 448 -56.08 13.47 -26.46
C PRO A 448 -57.29 12.54 -26.28
N MET A 449 -57.02 11.32 -25.83
CA MET A 449 -58.06 10.44 -25.25
C MET A 449 -58.34 10.89 -23.81
N ASP A 450 -59.46 10.42 -23.25
CA ASP A 450 -60.08 10.91 -22.01
C ASP A 450 -59.10 11.21 -20.86
N THR A 451 -59.06 12.48 -20.46
CA THR A 451 -58.33 12.98 -19.29
C THR A 451 -59.32 13.50 -18.24
N PRO A 452 -59.00 13.44 -16.93
CA PRO A 452 -59.85 14.01 -15.89
C PRO A 452 -60.13 15.50 -16.10
N PRO A 453 -61.24 16.04 -15.54
CA PRO A 453 -61.62 17.43 -15.73
C PRO A 453 -60.50 18.35 -15.23
N HIS A 454 -59.88 19.07 -16.18
CA HIS A 454 -58.77 19.96 -15.87
C HIS A 454 -59.25 21.13 -14.99
N PRO A 455 -58.44 21.60 -14.03
CA PRO A 455 -58.72 22.82 -13.29
C PRO A 455 -58.99 23.99 -14.25
N ALA A 456 -60.16 24.60 -14.09
CA ALA A 456 -60.65 25.69 -14.94
C ALA A 456 -61.48 26.68 -14.11
N PRO A 457 -61.44 27.99 -14.41
CA PRO A 457 -62.18 28.98 -13.66
C PRO A 457 -63.69 28.88 -13.91
N HIS A 458 -64.48 28.85 -12.83
CA HIS A 458 -65.91 28.54 -12.88
C HIS A 458 -66.78 29.56 -13.64
N SER A 459 -66.43 30.85 -13.60
CA SER A 459 -67.10 31.92 -14.35
C SER A 459 -66.16 33.13 -14.50
N VAL A 460 -65.95 33.58 -15.74
CA VAL A 460 -65.14 34.75 -16.09
C VAL A 460 -65.75 35.40 -17.32
N THR A 461 -65.84 36.74 -17.38
CA THR A 461 -66.26 37.41 -18.62
C THR A 461 -65.15 37.37 -19.67
N GLU A 462 -65.50 37.44 -20.96
CA GLU A 462 -64.49 37.45 -22.02
C GLU A 462 -63.60 38.71 -21.99
N GLU A 463 -64.07 39.78 -21.35
CA GLU A 463 -63.33 41.04 -21.17
C GLU A 463 -62.30 40.93 -20.04
N GLU A 464 -62.68 40.38 -18.89
CA GLU A 464 -61.75 40.03 -17.81
C GLU A 464 -60.70 39.01 -18.27
N LEU A 465 -61.11 37.97 -19.01
CA LEU A 465 -60.19 36.96 -19.51
C LEU A 465 -59.15 37.55 -20.48
N ARG A 466 -59.57 38.42 -21.42
CA ARG A 466 -58.63 39.14 -22.30
C ARG A 466 -57.68 40.03 -21.50
N PHE A 467 -58.17 40.74 -20.49
CA PHE A 467 -57.35 41.61 -19.63
C PHE A 467 -56.31 40.81 -18.81
N VAL A 468 -56.75 39.77 -18.08
CA VAL A 468 -55.87 38.90 -17.29
C VAL A 468 -54.82 38.23 -18.17
N LYS A 469 -55.22 37.74 -19.35
CA LYS A 469 -54.31 37.15 -20.34
C LYS A 469 -53.22 38.14 -20.77
N ILE A 470 -53.58 39.36 -21.15
CA ILE A 470 -52.62 40.39 -21.56
C ILE A 470 -51.67 40.74 -20.42
N CYS A 471 -52.17 40.89 -19.19
CA CYS A 471 -51.33 41.19 -18.02
C CYS A 471 -50.34 40.06 -17.70
N LEU A 472 -50.81 38.80 -17.63
CA LEU A 472 -49.94 37.64 -17.38
C LEU A 472 -48.90 37.44 -18.48
N GLN A 473 -49.29 37.57 -19.77
CA GLN A 473 -48.35 37.44 -20.88
C GLN A 473 -47.30 38.57 -20.89
N ARG A 474 -47.69 39.80 -20.55
CA ARG A 474 -46.74 40.92 -20.43
C ARG A 474 -45.79 40.72 -19.25
N TRP A 475 -46.30 40.37 -18.06
CA TRP A 475 -45.48 40.09 -16.88
C TRP A 475 -44.55 38.90 -17.09
N ARG A 476 -44.99 37.82 -17.75
CA ARG A 476 -44.10 36.69 -18.11
C ARG A 476 -42.95 37.18 -18.98
N SER A 477 -43.25 37.93 -20.05
CA SER A 477 -42.23 38.47 -20.96
C SER A 477 -41.26 39.42 -20.23
N GLU A 478 -41.77 40.30 -19.36
CA GLU A 478 -40.96 41.19 -18.52
C GLU A 478 -40.04 40.38 -17.59
N VAL A 479 -40.54 39.33 -16.92
CA VAL A 479 -39.74 38.45 -16.06
C VAL A 479 -38.67 37.69 -16.86
N GLU A 480 -39.02 37.13 -18.02
CA GLU A 480 -38.08 36.41 -18.88
C GLU A 480 -36.96 37.32 -19.41
N ILE A 481 -37.27 38.55 -19.80
CA ILE A 481 -36.28 39.57 -20.18
C ILE A 481 -35.38 39.88 -19.00
N ASN A 482 -35.92 40.23 -17.83
CA ASN A 482 -35.14 40.53 -16.63
C ASN A 482 -34.23 39.36 -16.21
N MET A 483 -34.73 38.11 -16.24
CA MET A 483 -33.92 36.93 -15.93
C MET A 483 -32.79 36.72 -16.94
N ASN A 484 -33.01 36.98 -18.22
CA ASN A 484 -31.98 36.84 -19.25
C ASN A 484 -30.96 38.00 -19.24
N GLU A 485 -31.39 39.22 -18.92
CA GLU A 485 -30.49 40.35 -18.66
C GLU A 485 -29.64 40.13 -17.40
N LEU A 486 -30.20 39.55 -16.34
CA LEU A 486 -29.46 39.16 -15.13
C LEU A 486 -28.42 38.06 -15.44
N LYS A 487 -28.80 36.99 -16.15
CA LYS A 487 -27.84 35.96 -16.62
C LYS A 487 -26.72 36.59 -17.44
N ALA A 488 -27.04 37.33 -18.50
CA ALA A 488 -26.02 37.98 -19.34
C ALA A 488 -25.14 38.97 -18.55
N SER A 489 -25.64 39.54 -17.45
CA SER A 489 -24.85 40.40 -16.56
C SER A 489 -23.93 39.60 -15.62
N ILE A 490 -24.40 38.45 -15.12
CA ILE A 490 -23.58 37.46 -14.40
C ILE A 490 -22.47 36.96 -15.32
N ASP A 491 -22.80 36.53 -16.55
CA ASP A 491 -21.85 36.00 -17.54
C ASP A 491 -20.74 37.02 -17.84
N ARG A 492 -21.09 38.31 -18.02
CA ARG A 492 -20.10 39.39 -18.22
C ARG A 492 -19.20 39.64 -17.01
N VAL A 493 -19.73 39.49 -15.78
CA VAL A 493 -18.93 39.65 -14.54
C VAL A 493 -18.02 38.45 -14.33
N SER A 494 -18.49 37.22 -14.58
CA SER A 494 -17.67 36.00 -14.57
C SER A 494 -16.54 36.08 -15.59
N GLN A 495 -16.84 36.46 -16.84
CA GLN A 495 -15.82 36.62 -17.90
C GLN A 495 -14.79 37.71 -17.56
N ALA A 496 -15.20 38.79 -16.88
CA ALA A 496 -14.28 39.82 -16.40
C ALA A 496 -13.39 39.33 -15.24
N LEU A 497 -13.89 38.45 -14.36
CA LEU A 497 -13.12 37.80 -13.31
C LEU A 497 -12.11 36.79 -13.88
N GLU A 498 -12.52 35.95 -14.83
CA GLU A 498 -11.65 35.01 -15.56
C GLU A 498 -10.54 35.73 -16.33
N GLY A 499 -10.88 36.83 -17.02
CA GLY A 499 -9.92 37.64 -17.76
C GLY A 499 -8.94 38.44 -16.90
N MET A 500 -9.20 38.62 -15.60
CA MET A 500 -8.53 39.63 -14.76
C MET A 500 -7.01 39.50 -14.67
N TYR A 501 -6.49 38.27 -14.71
CA TYR A 501 -5.05 37.98 -14.64
C TYR A 501 -4.47 37.50 -15.98
N SER A 502 -5.27 37.47 -17.05
CA SER A 502 -4.86 37.05 -18.41
C SER A 502 -4.15 38.17 -19.20
N ASP A 503 -3.76 39.26 -18.55
CA ASP A 503 -3.01 40.35 -19.18
C ASP A 503 -1.58 39.92 -19.51
N ASN A 504 -1.08 40.28 -20.69
CA ASN A 504 0.27 39.90 -21.15
C ASN A 504 1.39 40.30 -20.16
N SER A 505 1.22 41.35 -19.35
CA SER A 505 2.17 41.74 -18.29
C SER A 505 2.31 40.71 -17.16
N LEU A 506 1.30 39.87 -16.96
CA LEU A 506 1.22 38.83 -15.93
C LEU A 506 1.38 37.41 -16.51
N CYS A 507 1.79 37.30 -17.77
CA CYS A 507 2.10 36.05 -18.46
C CYS A 507 3.57 35.99 -18.92
N GLN A 508 4.49 36.46 -18.08
CA GLN A 508 5.94 36.63 -18.38
C GLN A 508 6.84 35.62 -17.64
N VAL A 509 6.31 34.91 -16.64
CA VAL A 509 6.99 33.88 -15.84
C VAL A 509 6.18 32.57 -15.88
N PRO A 510 6.13 31.88 -17.03
CA PRO A 510 5.54 30.55 -17.16
C PRO A 510 6.37 29.46 -16.47
N TYR A 511 5.69 28.62 -15.71
CA TYR A 511 6.22 27.40 -15.11
C TYR A 511 5.41 26.21 -15.62
N ARG A 512 6.06 25.24 -16.29
CA ARG A 512 5.40 24.02 -16.81
C ARG A 512 5.41 22.92 -15.76
N LEU A 513 4.29 22.24 -15.59
CA LEU A 513 4.17 21.05 -14.75
C LEU A 513 5.02 19.92 -15.33
N HIS A 514 6.01 19.43 -14.56
CA HIS A 514 6.89 18.33 -14.94
C HIS A 514 6.46 17.01 -14.31
N ALA A 515 6.09 17.01 -13.02
CA ALA A 515 5.67 15.80 -12.33
C ALA A 515 4.54 16.04 -11.32
N VAL A 516 3.76 15.00 -11.06
CA VAL A 516 2.68 14.93 -10.07
C VAL A 516 2.82 13.63 -9.28
N LEU A 517 3.01 13.74 -7.98
CA LEU A 517 3.02 12.58 -7.07
C LEU A 517 1.61 12.38 -6.53
N VAL A 518 1.08 11.18 -6.70
CA VAL A 518 -0.30 10.82 -6.37
C VAL A 518 -0.30 9.77 -5.25
N HIS A 519 -1.23 9.91 -4.31
CA HIS A 519 -1.41 9.03 -3.17
C HIS A 519 -2.85 8.47 -3.14
N GLU A 520 -3.00 7.15 -3.09
CA GLU A 520 -4.26 6.43 -2.82
C GLU A 520 -4.18 5.67 -1.49
N GLY A 521 -5.04 6.02 -0.52
CA GLY A 521 -5.01 5.45 0.82
C GLY A 521 -5.23 6.47 1.94
N GLN A 522 -4.97 6.04 3.17
CA GLN A 522 -5.11 6.78 4.43
C GLN A 522 -3.76 7.41 4.84
N ALA A 523 -3.77 8.34 5.80
CA ALA A 523 -2.54 9.02 6.26
C ALA A 523 -1.44 8.05 6.75
N SER A 524 -1.83 6.94 7.37
CA SER A 524 -0.93 5.89 7.87
C SER A 524 -0.50 4.89 6.80
N ALA A 525 -1.34 4.60 5.80
CA ALA A 525 -1.07 3.55 4.83
C ALA A 525 -1.78 3.81 3.50
N GLY A 526 -1.01 3.78 2.42
CA GLY A 526 -1.49 3.91 1.06
C GLY A 526 -0.38 3.68 0.04
N HIS A 527 -0.77 3.77 -1.22
CA HIS A 527 0.10 3.53 -2.37
C HIS A 527 0.43 4.83 -3.10
N TYR A 528 1.68 4.96 -3.55
CA TYR A 528 2.22 6.15 -4.17
C TYR A 528 2.73 5.86 -5.58
N TRP A 529 2.46 6.76 -6.51
CA TRP A 529 3.02 6.72 -7.87
C TRP A 529 3.26 8.14 -8.40
N ALA A 530 4.05 8.25 -9.46
CA ALA A 530 4.30 9.53 -10.13
C ALA A 530 3.75 9.53 -11.56
N TYR A 531 3.13 10.64 -11.95
CA TYR A 531 3.02 11.03 -13.35
C TYR A 531 4.15 11.99 -13.67
N ILE A 532 4.87 11.76 -14.78
CA ILE A 532 5.98 12.61 -15.21
C ILE A 532 5.85 12.90 -16.70
N TYR A 533 6.09 14.14 -17.10
CA TYR A 533 6.08 14.54 -18.50
C TYR A 533 7.43 14.24 -19.17
N ASP A 534 7.39 13.37 -20.18
CA ASP A 534 8.49 13.03 -21.07
C ASP A 534 8.64 14.18 -22.09
N HIS A 535 9.54 15.13 -21.80
CA HIS A 535 9.78 16.30 -22.65
C HIS A 535 10.36 15.93 -24.03
N ALA A 536 10.99 14.76 -24.18
CA ALA A 536 11.56 14.33 -25.46
C ALA A 536 10.48 13.79 -26.42
N ASN A 537 9.56 12.97 -25.91
CA ASN A 537 8.45 12.41 -26.70
C ASN A 537 7.12 13.19 -26.55
N GLN A 538 7.12 14.29 -25.77
CA GLN A 538 5.98 15.20 -25.55
C GLN A 538 4.72 14.52 -24.97
N ARG A 539 4.89 13.51 -24.09
CA ARG A 539 3.80 12.67 -23.54
C ARG A 539 3.85 12.55 -22.01
N TRP A 540 2.73 12.16 -21.40
CA TRP A 540 2.71 11.79 -19.99
C TRP A 540 3.05 10.31 -19.81
N MET A 541 3.84 10.02 -18.78
CA MET A 541 4.28 8.67 -18.41
C MET A 541 3.94 8.43 -16.93
N LYS A 542 3.35 7.27 -16.63
CA LYS A 542 2.95 6.85 -15.27
C LYS A 542 3.98 5.85 -14.75
N TYR A 543 4.60 6.19 -13.61
CA TYR A 543 5.64 5.41 -12.95
C TYR A 543 5.06 4.79 -11.68
N ASN A 544 4.69 3.52 -11.77
CA ASN A 544 4.07 2.74 -10.71
C ASN A 544 4.96 1.53 -10.38
N ASP A 545 5.97 1.77 -9.53
CA ASP A 545 7.04 0.82 -9.19
C ASP A 545 7.67 0.16 -10.44
N VAL A 546 7.51 -1.16 -10.61
CA VAL A 546 8.08 -1.97 -11.72
C VAL A 546 7.29 -1.86 -13.04
N ILE A 547 6.28 -1.00 -13.07
CA ILE A 547 5.40 -0.75 -14.20
C ILE A 547 5.51 0.73 -14.58
N VAL A 548 6.23 1.00 -15.66
CA VAL A 548 6.18 2.29 -16.36
C VAL A 548 5.25 2.14 -17.57
N SER A 549 4.20 2.96 -17.64
CA SER A 549 3.25 2.97 -18.76
C SER A 549 3.11 4.37 -19.38
N GLU A 550 2.81 4.44 -20.68
CA GLU A 550 2.32 5.69 -21.29
C GLU A 550 0.94 6.04 -20.72
N SER A 551 0.64 7.35 -20.65
CA SER A 551 -0.60 7.87 -20.06
C SER A 551 -0.99 9.21 -20.71
N SER A 552 -2.15 9.75 -20.36
CA SER A 552 -2.68 11.01 -20.90
C SER A 552 -3.01 12.02 -19.80
N TRP A 553 -3.21 13.28 -20.19
CA TRP A 553 -3.60 14.34 -19.25
C TRP A 553 -4.95 14.04 -18.57
N GLU A 554 -5.88 13.41 -19.27
CA GLU A 554 -7.21 13.05 -18.76
C GLU A 554 -7.14 11.96 -17.68
N GLU A 555 -6.23 10.99 -17.83
CA GLU A 555 -5.93 10.00 -16.80
C GLU A 555 -5.23 10.62 -15.59
N LEU A 556 -4.21 11.47 -15.82
CA LEU A 556 -3.57 12.24 -14.76
C LEU A 556 -4.60 13.03 -13.95
N VAL A 557 -5.44 13.83 -14.61
CA VAL A 557 -6.49 14.65 -13.98
C VAL A 557 -7.45 13.81 -13.14
N ARG A 558 -7.94 12.69 -13.67
CA ARG A 558 -8.87 11.78 -12.99
C ARG A 558 -8.30 11.19 -11.69
N ASP A 559 -7.03 10.81 -11.71
CA ASP A 559 -6.33 10.22 -10.56
C ASP A 559 -5.80 11.29 -9.59
N SER A 560 -5.59 12.54 -10.05
CA SER A 560 -4.83 13.56 -9.31
C SER A 560 -5.66 14.68 -8.70
N TYR A 561 -6.76 15.12 -9.33
CA TYR A 561 -7.53 16.26 -8.80
C TYR A 561 -8.27 15.93 -7.49
N GLY A 562 -8.57 14.64 -7.26
CA GLY A 562 -9.41 14.16 -6.15
C GLY A 562 -10.90 14.21 -6.47
N GLY A 563 -11.70 13.42 -5.74
CA GLY A 563 -13.16 13.40 -5.82
C GLY A 563 -13.76 12.54 -6.94
N MET A 564 -12.93 11.92 -7.78
CA MET A 564 -13.33 10.88 -8.75
C MET A 564 -12.83 9.47 -8.37
N THR A 565 -11.86 9.40 -7.45
CA THR A 565 -11.24 8.18 -6.94
C THR A 565 -10.72 8.43 -5.51
N ASN A 566 -10.20 7.39 -4.87
CA ASN A 566 -9.57 7.49 -3.54
C ASN A 566 -8.12 8.01 -3.64
N ALA A 567 -7.62 8.20 -4.87
CA ALA A 567 -6.37 8.83 -5.20
C ALA A 567 -6.47 10.37 -5.25
N SER A 568 -5.36 11.04 -4.97
CA SER A 568 -5.23 12.49 -5.12
C SER A 568 -3.76 12.90 -5.22
N ALA A 569 -3.47 13.98 -5.94
CA ALA A 569 -2.15 14.61 -5.90
C ALA A 569 -1.81 15.09 -4.50
N TYR A 570 -0.57 14.80 -4.11
CA TYR A 570 0.08 15.17 -2.86
C TYR A 570 1.23 16.16 -3.09
N CYS A 571 1.98 16.02 -4.18
CA CYS A 571 3.02 16.99 -4.56
C CYS A 571 2.95 17.31 -6.06
N LEU A 572 3.10 18.58 -6.41
CA LEU A 572 3.23 19.07 -7.79
C LEU A 572 4.64 19.62 -7.99
N MET A 573 5.32 19.22 -9.07
CA MET A 573 6.64 19.72 -9.44
C MET A 573 6.55 20.47 -10.76
N TYR A 574 6.82 21.76 -10.74
CA TYR A 574 6.88 22.64 -11.91
C TYR A 574 8.34 23.04 -12.22
N ILE A 575 8.61 23.39 -13.47
CA ILE A 575 9.91 23.89 -13.95
C ILE A 575 9.75 25.21 -14.73
N ASP A 576 10.72 26.11 -14.60
CA ASP A 576 10.73 27.40 -15.31
C ASP A 576 10.89 27.19 -16.83
N ASP A 577 9.84 27.47 -17.60
CA ASP A 577 9.80 27.27 -19.05
C ASP A 577 10.77 28.19 -19.81
N ARG A 578 11.27 29.24 -19.15
CA ARG A 578 12.23 30.19 -19.70
C ARG A 578 13.68 29.67 -19.66
N LEU A 579 13.91 28.49 -19.08
CA LEU A 579 15.23 27.91 -18.85
C LEU A 579 15.38 26.55 -19.59
N PRO A 580 15.64 26.53 -20.91
CA PRO A 580 15.72 25.29 -21.70
C PRO A 580 16.70 24.24 -21.16
N HIS A 581 17.77 24.68 -20.49
CA HIS A 581 18.78 23.78 -19.90
C HIS A 581 18.22 22.84 -18.82
N LEU A 582 17.04 23.14 -18.25
CA LEU A 582 16.33 22.25 -17.33
C LEU A 582 15.85 20.96 -18.01
N ILE A 583 15.51 21.04 -19.30
CA ILE A 583 14.91 19.94 -20.09
C ILE A 583 15.81 19.38 -21.20
N THR A 584 16.95 20.02 -21.50
CA THR A 584 17.90 19.47 -22.48
C THR A 584 18.57 18.22 -21.95
N GLU A 585 18.44 17.13 -22.71
CA GLU A 585 19.26 15.93 -22.61
C GLU A 585 20.74 16.21 -22.93
N ASP A 586 21.62 15.27 -22.55
CA ASP A 586 23.07 15.45 -22.69
C ASP A 586 23.49 15.41 -24.17
N THR A 587 24.27 16.40 -24.62
CA THR A 587 24.82 16.45 -26.00
C THR A 587 26.33 16.28 -25.99
N ASP A 588 26.85 15.52 -26.95
CA ASP A 588 28.27 15.32 -27.17
C ASP A 588 28.96 16.63 -27.62
N ASP A 589 30.04 17.01 -26.92
CA ASP A 589 30.72 18.31 -27.10
C ASP A 589 31.42 18.48 -28.46
N GLU A 590 31.76 17.38 -29.16
CA GLU A 590 32.45 17.43 -30.46
C GLU A 590 31.49 17.41 -31.66
N THR A 591 30.35 16.70 -31.53
CA THR A 591 29.40 16.47 -32.62
C THR A 591 28.07 17.21 -32.48
N GLY A 592 27.72 17.69 -31.28
CA GLY A 592 26.45 18.35 -30.97
C GLY A 592 25.22 17.44 -31.05
N GLN A 593 25.41 16.11 -31.10
CA GLN A 593 24.33 15.12 -31.10
C GLN A 593 23.98 14.71 -29.66
N VAL A 594 22.73 14.31 -29.41
CA VAL A 594 22.33 13.75 -28.11
C VAL A 594 23.12 12.47 -27.84
N MET A 595 23.77 12.39 -26.67
CA MET A 595 24.57 11.24 -26.28
C MET A 595 23.70 10.00 -26.13
N GLN A 596 24.21 8.83 -26.52
CA GLN A 596 23.57 7.57 -26.12
C GLN A 596 23.63 7.43 -24.59
N ALA A 597 22.57 6.88 -23.99
CA ALA A 597 22.40 6.81 -22.53
C ALA A 597 23.61 6.21 -21.77
N MET A 598 24.31 5.24 -22.37
CA MET A 598 25.51 4.66 -21.77
C MET A 598 26.75 5.55 -21.84
N ASP A 599 26.81 6.52 -22.74
CA ASP A 599 28.00 7.36 -22.96
C ASP A 599 27.99 8.69 -22.21
N SER A 600 26.82 9.17 -21.75
CA SER A 600 26.75 10.25 -20.74
C SER A 600 27.18 9.79 -19.34
N LEU A 601 27.20 8.49 -19.06
CA LEU A 601 27.67 7.95 -17.77
C LEU A 601 29.19 8.10 -17.61
N PRO A 602 29.68 8.64 -16.47
CA PRO A 602 31.10 8.62 -16.10
C PRO A 602 31.72 7.21 -16.18
N PRO A 603 33.01 7.06 -16.57
CA PRO A 603 33.58 5.75 -16.92
C PRO A 603 33.44 4.65 -15.87
N ILE A 604 33.54 4.99 -14.58
CA ILE A 604 33.39 4.03 -13.47
C ILE A 604 31.93 3.52 -13.33
N LEU A 605 30.95 4.40 -13.50
CA LEU A 605 29.53 4.04 -13.51
C LEU A 605 29.17 3.26 -14.78
N ARG A 606 29.76 3.65 -15.92
CA ARG A 606 29.63 2.94 -17.21
C ARG A 606 30.18 1.51 -17.14
N GLN A 607 31.24 1.27 -16.37
CA GLN A 607 31.73 -0.08 -16.07
C GLN A 607 30.74 -0.84 -15.18
N TYR A 608 30.33 -0.27 -14.04
CA TYR A 608 29.39 -0.89 -13.10
C TYR A 608 28.10 -1.36 -13.80
N VAL A 609 27.48 -0.52 -14.62
CA VAL A 609 26.26 -0.86 -15.39
C VAL A 609 26.52 -1.93 -16.46
N ARG A 610 27.70 -1.96 -17.10
CA ARG A 610 28.09 -3.06 -18.01
C ARG A 610 28.26 -4.38 -17.28
N GLU A 611 28.66 -4.36 -16.01
CA GLU A 611 28.79 -5.57 -15.19
C GLU A 611 27.43 -6.08 -14.70
N ASP A 612 26.52 -5.22 -14.23
CA ASP A 612 25.12 -5.58 -13.94
C ASP A 612 24.42 -6.20 -15.17
N ASN A 613 24.51 -5.53 -16.32
CA ASN A 613 23.96 -6.04 -17.57
C ASN A 613 24.54 -7.41 -17.96
N ARG A 614 25.84 -7.64 -17.73
CA ARG A 614 26.46 -8.95 -17.96
C ARG A 614 25.91 -10.03 -17.01
N TRP A 615 25.68 -9.69 -15.73
CA TRP A 615 25.06 -10.61 -14.78
C TRP A 615 23.62 -10.96 -15.18
N PHE A 616 22.81 -9.99 -15.64
CA PHE A 616 21.45 -10.27 -16.14
C PHE A 616 21.45 -11.14 -17.40
N GLN A 617 22.40 -10.95 -18.32
CA GLN A 617 22.57 -11.82 -19.49
C GLN A 617 23.01 -13.25 -19.11
N GLN A 618 23.74 -13.41 -18.00
CA GLN A 618 24.07 -14.73 -17.44
C GLN A 618 22.84 -15.37 -16.78
N GLU A 619 22.06 -14.63 -15.99
CA GLU A 619 20.79 -15.09 -15.38
C GLU A 619 19.79 -15.58 -16.44
N LEU A 620 19.60 -14.81 -17.52
CA LEU A 620 18.80 -15.20 -18.68
C LEU A 620 19.27 -16.53 -19.28
N LYS A 621 20.58 -16.68 -19.52
CA LYS A 621 21.16 -17.89 -20.10
C LYS A 621 21.06 -19.09 -19.17
N GLU A 622 21.27 -18.91 -17.87
CA GLU A 622 21.15 -19.99 -16.88
C GLU A 622 19.70 -20.49 -16.77
N TRP A 623 18.72 -19.60 -16.90
CA TRP A 623 17.31 -19.96 -17.00
C TRP A 623 17.00 -20.70 -18.33
N GLU A 624 17.50 -20.23 -19.47
CA GLU A 624 17.38 -20.92 -20.76
C GLU A 624 18.01 -22.33 -20.74
N ASP A 625 19.23 -22.46 -20.22
CA ASP A 625 19.93 -23.75 -20.10
C ASP A 625 19.21 -24.73 -19.16
N GLN A 626 18.52 -24.24 -18.12
CA GLN A 626 17.71 -25.06 -17.21
C GLN A 626 16.42 -25.55 -17.87
N PHE A 627 15.63 -24.65 -18.45
CA PHE A 627 14.31 -24.99 -19.01
C PHE A 627 14.39 -25.70 -20.36
N CYS A 628 15.46 -25.50 -21.15
CA CYS A 628 15.62 -26.17 -22.44
C CYS A 628 16.07 -27.66 -22.33
N GLN A 629 16.48 -28.12 -21.14
CA GLN A 629 16.91 -29.52 -20.92
C GLN A 629 15.78 -30.54 -20.67
N GLN A 630 14.52 -30.11 -20.59
CA GLN A 630 13.35 -30.99 -20.67
C GLN A 630 12.66 -30.82 -22.03
N PRO A 631 13.02 -31.62 -23.05
CA PRO A 631 12.24 -32.86 -23.23
C PRO A 631 12.98 -34.05 -23.90
N GLN A 632 12.76 -35.28 -23.38
CA GLN A 632 12.57 -36.57 -24.10
C GLN A 632 13.04 -37.80 -23.28
N GLU A 633 12.34 -38.14 -22.19
CA GLU A 633 12.32 -39.51 -21.65
C GLU A 633 10.88 -40.01 -21.44
N ASP A 634 10.09 -40.07 -22.53
CA ASP A 634 8.93 -40.97 -22.60
C ASP A 634 8.45 -41.17 -24.05
N LEU A 635 8.81 -42.32 -24.65
CA LEU A 635 8.16 -43.00 -25.79
C LEU A 635 9.08 -44.08 -26.41
N VAL A 636 9.26 -45.20 -25.72
CA VAL A 636 9.77 -46.43 -26.34
C VAL A 636 8.84 -47.59 -26.03
N SER A 637 8.26 -48.17 -27.08
CA SER A 637 7.60 -49.47 -27.04
C SER A 637 7.86 -50.22 -28.36
N PRO A 638 7.96 -51.56 -28.32
CA PRO A 638 8.88 -52.26 -29.21
C PRO A 638 8.26 -52.70 -30.55
N THR A 639 9.08 -52.85 -31.58
CA THR A 639 8.74 -53.71 -32.73
C THR A 639 9.99 -54.41 -33.28
N ALA A 640 9.81 -55.65 -33.72
CA ALA A 640 10.89 -56.60 -33.97
C ALA A 640 11.78 -56.26 -35.20
N ALA A 641 13.02 -56.74 -35.15
CA ALA A 641 13.95 -56.68 -36.28
C ALA A 641 13.56 -57.66 -37.40
N VAL A 642 13.62 -57.20 -38.66
CA VAL A 642 13.72 -58.07 -39.84
C VAL A 642 14.81 -57.52 -40.76
N THR A 643 15.72 -58.39 -41.20
CA THR A 643 16.81 -58.09 -42.12
C THR A 643 16.34 -58.01 -43.57
N SER A 644 16.86 -57.07 -44.37
CA SER A 644 17.73 -57.40 -45.53
C SER A 644 18.08 -56.22 -46.47
N THR A 645 19.39 -55.98 -46.60
CA THR A 645 20.18 -55.78 -47.83
C THR A 645 19.67 -55.03 -49.10
N GLN A 646 20.53 -54.10 -49.56
CA GLN A 646 20.89 -53.72 -50.96
C GLN A 646 20.48 -52.34 -51.55
N LYS A 647 21.52 -51.52 -51.76
CA LYS A 647 21.89 -50.75 -52.97
C LYS A 647 20.80 -50.40 -54.01
N GLY A 648 20.63 -49.09 -54.26
CA GLY A 648 20.06 -48.54 -55.49
C GLY A 648 20.23 -47.00 -55.57
N ARG A 649 20.47 -46.44 -56.77
CA ARG A 649 20.51 -44.99 -57.05
C ARG A 649 19.69 -44.71 -58.35
N PRO A 650 19.46 -43.44 -58.78
CA PRO A 650 18.13 -42.89 -59.10
C PRO A 650 17.85 -42.99 -60.63
N PRO A 651 16.84 -42.29 -61.26
CA PRO A 651 16.79 -40.82 -61.35
C PRO A 651 15.38 -40.14 -61.32
N GLU A 652 15.38 -38.88 -60.89
CA GLU A 652 14.75 -37.67 -61.47
C GLU A 652 13.24 -37.52 -61.86
N TRP A 653 12.70 -36.39 -61.36
CA TRP A 653 11.79 -35.40 -62.00
C TRP A 653 10.25 -35.52 -61.95
N SER A 654 9.69 -34.69 -61.04
CA SER A 654 8.81 -33.53 -61.34
C SER A 654 7.29 -33.57 -61.06
N SER A 655 6.84 -32.53 -60.33
CA SER A 655 5.45 -32.03 -60.12
C SER A 655 4.35 -32.98 -59.59
N GLY A 656 3.58 -32.69 -58.53
CA GLY A 656 3.71 -31.67 -57.46
C GLY A 656 2.42 -30.86 -57.17
N LEU A 657 1.98 -30.76 -55.90
CA LEU A 657 1.02 -29.74 -55.43
C LEU A 657 1.03 -29.51 -53.89
N ARG A 658 1.22 -28.24 -53.48
CA ARG A 658 0.82 -27.51 -52.24
C ARG A 658 0.37 -28.33 -50.99
N HIS A 659 0.96 -28.15 -49.80
CA HIS A 659 0.67 -26.99 -48.89
C HIS A 659 1.69 -26.79 -47.73
N CYS A 660 1.72 -25.54 -47.22
CA CYS A 660 1.99 -25.04 -45.85
C CYS A 660 3.23 -25.41 -44.97
N ILE A 661 4.01 -24.34 -44.68
CA ILE A 661 4.44 -23.85 -43.34
C ILE A 661 5.72 -24.43 -42.64
N THR A 662 6.43 -23.48 -41.97
CA THR A 662 7.55 -23.57 -41.00
C THR A 662 8.97 -24.01 -41.40
N VAL A 663 9.88 -23.02 -41.38
CA VAL A 663 11.17 -22.92 -40.62
C VAL A 663 12.20 -24.05 -40.70
N ALA A 664 13.49 -23.70 -40.85
CA ALA A 664 14.61 -24.63 -40.96
C ALA A 664 15.90 -24.17 -40.25
N THR A 665 16.69 -25.17 -39.84
CA THR A 665 18.06 -25.14 -39.27
C THR A 665 18.66 -26.53 -39.60
N VAL A 666 19.96 -26.79 -39.86
CA VAL A 666 21.24 -26.17 -39.46
C VAL A 666 22.31 -26.28 -40.58
N ALA A 667 23.23 -25.30 -40.65
CA ALA A 667 24.62 -25.23 -41.19
C ALA A 667 25.15 -26.05 -42.41
N VAL A 668 26.04 -25.39 -43.17
CA VAL A 668 27.27 -25.97 -43.77
C VAL A 668 28.43 -24.95 -43.62
N MET A 669 29.67 -25.43 -43.42
CA MET A 669 30.89 -24.58 -43.35
C MET A 669 31.31 -24.00 -44.71
N VAL A 670 31.98 -22.85 -44.70
CA VAL A 670 32.98 -22.47 -45.73
C VAL A 670 34.29 -22.06 -45.03
N ARG A 671 35.42 -22.37 -45.67
CA ARG A 671 36.79 -22.28 -45.14
C ARG A 671 37.67 -21.56 -46.16
N VAL A 672 38.30 -20.46 -45.77
CA VAL A 672 39.30 -19.73 -46.58
C VAL A 672 40.57 -19.53 -45.75
N GLN A 673 41.71 -19.37 -46.41
CA GLN A 673 43.03 -19.70 -45.90
C GLN A 673 43.95 -18.47 -45.82
N ALA A 674 44.93 -18.50 -44.90
CA ALA A 674 45.84 -17.39 -44.63
C ALA A 674 47.01 -17.27 -45.62
N LEU A 675 47.60 -16.06 -45.67
CA LEU A 675 48.99 -15.66 -46.00
C LEU A 675 49.02 -14.10 -45.86
N SER A 676 50.05 -13.42 -45.33
CA SER A 676 51.49 -13.69 -45.33
C SER A 676 52.24 -13.11 -44.12
N GLN A 677 53.48 -13.57 -43.92
CA GLN A 677 54.57 -12.92 -43.18
C GLN A 677 55.72 -12.65 -44.19
N PRO A 678 56.69 -11.73 -43.96
CA PRO A 678 57.82 -12.05 -43.06
C PRO A 678 58.60 -10.87 -42.41
N ALA A 679 59.52 -11.25 -41.50
CA ALA A 679 60.80 -10.59 -41.16
C ALA A 679 60.81 -9.19 -40.46
N ALA A 680 61.85 -8.79 -39.71
CA ALA A 680 62.91 -9.52 -38.96
C ALA A 680 63.72 -8.53 -38.08
N THR A 681 64.59 -9.05 -37.18
CA THR A 681 65.56 -8.35 -36.29
C THR A 681 64.99 -7.64 -35.05
N ALA A 682 65.74 -7.39 -33.96
CA ALA A 682 66.85 -8.12 -33.30
C ALA A 682 67.09 -7.50 -31.89
N LEU A 683 67.73 -8.25 -30.99
CA LEU A 683 68.24 -7.82 -29.67
C LEU A 683 69.51 -6.92 -29.82
N PRO A 684 70.12 -6.28 -28.77
CA PRO A 684 69.98 -6.56 -27.33
C PRO A 684 70.13 -5.40 -26.29
N MET A 685 69.91 -5.75 -25.00
CA MET A 685 70.65 -5.33 -23.78
C MET A 685 70.83 -3.84 -23.38
N GLY A 686 70.49 -3.54 -22.11
CA GLY A 686 70.71 -2.22 -21.47
C GLY A 686 70.80 -2.23 -19.93
N ARG A 687 71.40 -3.26 -19.32
CA ARG A 687 71.47 -3.42 -17.85
C ARG A 687 72.57 -2.53 -17.21
N ARG A 688 72.22 -1.66 -16.25
CA ARG A 688 73.17 -1.19 -15.21
C ARG A 688 72.49 -0.79 -13.90
N THR A 689 72.99 -1.36 -12.81
CA THR A 689 72.81 -0.91 -11.43
C THR A 689 73.95 0.03 -11.04
N ILE A 690 73.73 0.87 -10.02
CA ILE A 690 74.63 1.20 -8.88
C ILE A 690 73.94 2.29 -8.05
N GLY A 691 74.10 2.25 -6.72
CA GLY A 691 73.56 3.23 -5.78
C GLY A 691 74.59 4.31 -5.38
N PRO A 692 74.80 4.53 -4.07
CA PRO A 692 74.08 5.62 -3.39
C PRO A 692 75.03 6.71 -2.86
N ALA A 693 74.46 7.82 -2.37
CA ALA A 693 75.20 8.85 -1.63
C ALA A 693 74.35 9.40 -0.46
N SER A 694 74.98 9.55 0.71
CA SER A 694 74.34 10.01 1.95
C SER A 694 75.27 10.94 2.73
N TYR A 695 74.88 12.21 2.89
CA TYR A 695 75.45 13.19 3.82
C TYR A 695 74.37 14.27 4.10
N GLY A 696 74.25 14.87 5.30
CA GLY A 696 74.89 14.52 6.57
C GLY A 696 74.91 15.66 7.59
N LEU A 697 74.40 15.39 8.79
CA LEU A 697 74.68 16.04 10.09
C LEU A 697 74.25 17.51 10.35
N GLY A 698 74.06 17.78 11.65
CA GLY A 698 73.61 19.03 12.27
C GLY A 698 73.07 18.69 13.67
N GLU A 699 73.81 19.02 14.72
CA GLU A 699 73.72 18.38 16.05
C GLU A 699 73.39 19.35 17.22
N ASP A 700 73.06 18.73 18.36
CA ASP A 700 73.23 19.16 19.77
C ASP A 700 72.31 20.18 20.49
N GLY A 701 71.98 19.79 21.74
CA GLY A 701 71.78 20.64 22.91
C GLY A 701 70.34 20.86 23.40
N GLU A 702 70.00 20.75 24.70
CA GLU A 702 70.64 20.08 25.85
C GLU A 702 69.57 19.92 26.98
N ASP A 703 69.84 19.17 28.05
CA ASP A 703 68.84 18.78 29.07
C ASP A 703 68.64 19.78 30.25
N ASP A 704 67.46 19.66 30.90
CA ASP A 704 67.29 19.26 32.32
C ASP A 704 66.51 20.16 33.33
N GLN A 705 65.84 19.43 34.25
CA GLN A 705 65.49 19.69 35.66
C GLN A 705 64.32 20.59 36.16
N ASP A 706 63.67 20.00 37.19
CA ASP A 706 62.91 20.54 38.34
C ASP A 706 61.40 20.88 38.31
N ALA A 707 60.79 20.69 39.49
CA ALA A 707 59.34 20.72 39.82
C ALA A 707 59.17 21.19 41.30
N PRO A 708 58.04 20.95 42.02
CA PRO A 708 56.61 20.93 41.67
C PRO A 708 55.79 21.98 42.50
N ALA A 709 54.46 22.14 42.27
CA ALA A 709 53.41 22.19 43.33
C ALA A 709 52.00 22.71 42.92
N ALA A 710 50.98 22.15 43.57
CA ALA A 710 49.73 22.80 44.06
C ALA A 710 48.64 23.36 43.10
N THR A 711 47.81 22.44 42.58
CA THR A 711 46.32 22.46 42.66
C THR A 711 45.50 23.77 42.49
N ARG A 712 44.61 23.79 41.46
CA ARG A 712 43.14 23.78 41.69
C ARG A 712 42.30 23.48 40.44
N SER A 713 41.58 22.36 40.50
CA SER A 713 40.25 22.07 39.93
C SER A 713 39.82 22.71 38.59
N ARG A 714 39.69 21.88 37.55
CA ARG A 714 38.74 22.06 36.44
C ARG A 714 37.83 20.82 36.38
N GLN A 715 36.53 21.00 36.20
CA GLN A 715 35.56 19.90 36.33
C GLN A 715 35.65 18.90 35.17
N GLN A 716 35.56 17.60 35.48
CA GLN A 716 35.26 16.55 34.51
C GLN A 716 33.74 16.52 34.26
N GLN A 717 33.34 16.13 33.05
CA GLN A 717 31.99 15.63 32.78
C GLN A 717 31.92 14.13 33.15
N PRO A 718 30.73 13.57 33.45
CA PRO A 718 30.60 12.23 34.01
C PRO A 718 30.88 11.11 32.99
N GLU A 719 31.17 9.93 33.54
CA GLU A 719 31.37 8.67 32.81
C GLU A 719 30.02 8.05 32.35
N ASN A 720 30.09 7.04 31.49
CA ASN A 720 28.94 6.43 30.80
C ASN A 720 27.80 6.05 31.76
N VAL A 721 26.57 6.38 31.36
CA VAL A 721 25.36 5.94 32.07
C VAL A 721 25.10 4.47 31.74
N VAL A 722 25.17 3.62 32.77
CA VAL A 722 24.82 2.20 32.70
C VAL A 722 23.46 2.02 33.36
N SER A 723 22.50 1.45 32.64
CA SER A 723 21.18 1.10 33.17
C SER A 723 21.18 -0.35 33.66
N GLU A 724 20.65 -0.59 34.85
CA GLU A 724 20.24 -1.95 35.25
C GLU A 724 18.87 -2.26 34.65
N VAL A 725 18.76 -3.36 33.91
CA VAL A 725 17.46 -3.91 33.47
C VAL A 725 17.29 -5.32 34.05
N GLU A 726 16.09 -5.62 34.55
CA GLU A 726 15.76 -6.89 35.19
C GLU A 726 15.02 -7.80 34.21
N ILE A 727 15.73 -8.77 33.64
CA ILE A 727 15.18 -9.69 32.63
C ILE A 727 14.58 -10.91 33.34
N PRO A 728 13.32 -11.30 33.07
CA PRO A 728 12.69 -12.49 33.64
C PRO A 728 13.56 -13.74 33.45
N ASN A 729 13.61 -14.59 34.49
CA ASN A 729 14.40 -15.83 34.56
C ASN A 729 15.94 -15.68 34.44
N VAL A 730 16.46 -14.49 34.10
CA VAL A 730 17.89 -14.22 33.90
C VAL A 730 18.47 -13.30 34.99
N GLY A 731 17.68 -12.35 35.50
CA GLY A 731 18.06 -11.42 36.56
C GLY A 731 18.49 -10.03 36.07
N ARG A 732 19.20 -9.29 36.93
CA ARG A 732 19.67 -7.92 36.65
C ARG A 732 20.89 -7.95 35.73
N ILE A 733 20.80 -7.27 34.59
CA ILE A 733 21.89 -7.10 33.62
C ILE A 733 22.21 -5.60 33.52
N LEU A 734 23.51 -5.30 33.50
CA LEU A 734 24.05 -3.98 33.27
C LEU A 734 24.11 -3.73 31.75
N VAL A 735 23.28 -2.82 31.26
CA VAL A 735 23.20 -2.42 29.85
C VAL A 735 23.87 -1.06 29.70
N ARG A 736 24.74 -0.90 28.69
CA ARG A 736 25.29 0.41 28.33
C ARG A 736 24.24 1.21 27.57
N ALA A 737 24.01 2.46 27.95
CA ALA A 737 23.08 3.34 27.22
C ALA A 737 23.54 3.64 25.77
N ASP A 738 24.81 3.39 25.46
CA ASP A 738 25.48 3.82 24.22
C ASP A 738 25.47 2.75 23.10
N THR A 739 24.76 1.62 23.26
CA THR A 739 24.86 0.47 22.34
C THR A 739 23.60 0.24 21.48
N ASP A 740 23.73 0.50 20.17
CA ASP A 740 22.72 0.38 19.10
C ASP A 740 22.24 -1.08 18.79
N GLY A 741 21.99 -1.87 19.83
CA GLY A 741 21.54 -3.27 19.70
C GLY A 741 20.35 -3.64 20.58
N TYR A 742 20.05 -2.90 21.65
CA TYR A 742 19.08 -3.31 22.66
C TYR A 742 17.62 -3.06 22.24
N ASN A 743 16.87 -4.11 21.88
CA ASN A 743 15.41 -4.09 21.80
C ASN A 743 14.82 -4.82 23.01
N GLU A 744 14.07 -4.11 23.85
CA GLU A 744 13.50 -4.64 25.09
C GLU A 744 12.53 -5.81 24.85
N GLU A 745 11.61 -5.71 23.88
CA GLU A 745 10.69 -6.80 23.53
C GLU A 745 11.43 -8.06 23.08
N MET A 746 12.51 -7.89 22.31
CA MET A 746 13.31 -9.00 21.79
C MET A 746 14.14 -9.66 22.89
N MET A 747 14.67 -8.87 23.82
CA MET A 747 15.37 -9.33 25.04
C MET A 747 14.43 -10.04 26.03
N LEU A 748 13.12 -9.76 25.97
CA LEU A 748 12.08 -10.46 26.73
C LEU A 748 11.63 -11.78 26.08
N THR A 749 12.13 -12.17 24.90
CA THR A 749 11.75 -13.45 24.26
C THR A 749 12.39 -14.66 24.95
N PRO A 750 11.68 -15.80 25.10
CA PRO A 750 12.24 -17.04 25.69
C PRO A 750 13.44 -17.64 24.93
N ALA A 751 13.62 -17.27 23.66
CA ALA A 751 14.80 -17.64 22.87
C ALA A 751 16.02 -16.79 23.26
N MET A 752 15.88 -15.45 23.29
CA MET A 752 16.96 -14.55 23.67
C MET A 752 17.37 -14.74 25.14
N GLN A 753 16.41 -14.94 26.05
CA GLN A 753 16.67 -15.25 27.46
C GLN A 753 17.51 -16.53 27.63
N GLY A 754 17.24 -17.57 26.83
CA GLY A 754 18.04 -18.80 26.82
C GLY A 754 19.50 -18.55 26.43
N ILE A 755 19.69 -17.90 25.27
CA ILE A 755 21.02 -17.54 24.75
C ILE A 755 21.82 -16.69 25.76
N ILE A 756 21.20 -15.69 26.39
CA ILE A 756 21.83 -14.86 27.43
C ILE A 756 22.19 -15.69 28.67
N MET A 757 21.29 -16.55 29.15
CA MET A 757 21.56 -17.44 30.28
C MET A 757 22.68 -18.45 29.97
N ALA A 758 22.77 -18.96 28.74
CA ALA A 758 23.83 -19.84 28.29
C ALA A 758 25.19 -19.12 28.22
N ILE A 759 25.23 -17.86 27.76
CA ILE A 759 26.43 -16.99 27.83
C ILE A 759 26.83 -16.74 29.30
N ALA A 760 25.87 -16.50 30.19
CA ALA A 760 26.14 -16.31 31.62
C ALA A 760 26.72 -17.57 32.28
N LYS A 761 26.20 -18.76 31.96
CA LYS A 761 26.76 -20.06 32.39
C LYS A 761 28.18 -20.29 31.85
N ALA A 762 28.43 -19.94 30.58
CA ALA A 762 29.73 -20.10 29.92
C ALA A 762 30.84 -19.19 30.49
N ARG A 763 30.49 -18.22 31.35
CA ARG A 763 31.41 -17.23 31.94
C ARG A 763 32.74 -17.81 32.43
N GLN A 764 32.73 -18.89 33.21
CA GLN A 764 33.98 -19.44 33.79
C GLN A 764 34.94 -20.00 32.71
N VAL A 765 34.40 -20.48 31.59
CA VAL A 765 35.18 -20.97 30.45
C VAL A 765 35.65 -19.78 29.59
N PHE A 766 34.78 -18.80 29.34
CA PHE A 766 35.16 -17.56 28.64
C PHE A 766 36.29 -16.81 29.36
N ASP A 767 36.14 -16.59 30.68
CA ASP A 767 37.06 -15.82 31.51
C ASP A 767 38.43 -16.54 31.69
N LYS A 768 38.55 -17.83 31.31
CA LYS A 768 39.76 -18.67 31.45
C LYS A 768 40.41 -19.06 30.12
N ASP A 769 39.61 -19.53 29.17
CA ASP A 769 40.05 -20.17 27.91
C ASP A 769 39.68 -19.35 26.65
N GLY A 770 39.03 -18.19 26.83
CA GLY A 770 38.80 -17.20 25.77
C GLY A 770 37.44 -17.28 25.05
N PRO A 771 37.20 -16.37 24.08
CA PRO A 771 35.88 -16.19 23.47
C PRO A 771 35.40 -17.39 22.65
N GLU A 772 36.31 -18.14 22.01
CA GLU A 772 35.97 -19.35 21.25
C GLU A 772 35.52 -20.49 22.18
N ALA A 773 36.24 -20.74 23.27
CA ALA A 773 35.84 -21.71 24.28
C ALA A 773 34.54 -21.29 25.00
N GLY A 774 34.36 -19.99 25.26
CA GLY A 774 33.12 -19.41 25.76
C GLY A 774 31.93 -19.62 24.82
N LEU A 775 32.10 -19.40 23.52
CA LEU A 775 31.08 -19.68 22.50
C LEU A 775 30.71 -21.16 22.47
N ILE A 776 31.70 -22.07 22.42
CA ILE A 776 31.46 -23.52 22.42
C ILE A 776 30.65 -23.92 23.65
N LYS A 777 31.02 -23.44 24.84
CA LYS A 777 30.30 -23.80 26.07
C LYS A 777 28.88 -23.20 26.12
N ALA A 778 28.68 -21.97 25.66
CA ALA A 778 27.34 -21.36 25.59
C ALA A 778 26.45 -22.07 24.57
N PHE A 779 26.99 -22.42 23.41
CA PHE A 779 26.30 -23.18 22.37
C PHE A 779 25.82 -24.54 22.89
N GLN A 780 26.67 -25.25 23.63
CA GLN A 780 26.31 -26.54 24.26
C GLN A 780 25.22 -26.39 25.34
N GLU A 781 25.29 -25.37 26.20
CA GLU A 781 24.27 -25.13 27.24
C GLU A 781 22.89 -24.82 26.65
N GLU A 782 22.82 -24.01 25.59
CA GLU A 782 21.55 -23.68 24.94
C GLU A 782 21.03 -24.85 24.08
N TYR A 783 21.92 -25.59 23.42
CA TYR A 783 21.56 -26.83 22.71
C TYR A 783 20.91 -27.84 23.67
N SER A 784 21.54 -28.11 24.83
CA SER A 784 20.97 -29.00 25.85
C SER A 784 19.62 -28.51 26.37
N ARG A 785 19.50 -27.22 26.71
CA ARG A 785 18.23 -26.64 27.20
C ARG A 785 17.09 -26.80 26.18
N LEU A 786 17.36 -26.54 24.91
CA LEU A 786 16.36 -26.63 23.85
C LEU A 786 16.04 -28.09 23.46
N PHE A 787 17.01 -29.00 23.63
CA PHE A 787 16.80 -30.43 23.46
C PHE A 787 15.95 -31.02 24.60
N GLU A 788 16.21 -30.63 25.85
CA GLU A 788 15.41 -31.01 27.03
C GLU A 788 13.96 -30.52 26.89
N LEU A 789 13.76 -29.24 26.56
CA LEU A 789 12.44 -28.65 26.26
C LEU A 789 11.71 -29.33 25.09
N SER A 790 12.44 -30.01 24.19
CA SER A 790 11.83 -30.80 23.10
C SER A 790 11.34 -32.18 23.52
N GLN A 791 11.73 -32.68 24.70
CA GLN A 791 11.20 -33.92 25.27
C GLN A 791 9.92 -33.71 26.08
N GLU A 792 9.51 -32.46 26.35
CA GLU A 792 8.25 -32.16 27.02
C GLU A 792 7.04 -32.53 26.14
N GLU A 793 6.04 -33.19 26.74
CA GLU A 793 4.80 -33.55 26.06
C GLU A 793 3.92 -32.32 25.83
N THR A 794 3.32 -32.22 24.63
CA THR A 794 2.35 -31.17 24.31
C THR A 794 1.09 -31.32 25.16
N THR A 795 0.79 -30.35 26.02
CA THR A 795 -0.43 -30.34 26.84
C THR A 795 -1.53 -29.52 26.17
N PRO A 796 -2.81 -29.69 26.54
CA PRO A 796 -3.90 -28.86 26.02
C PRO A 796 -3.70 -27.36 26.32
N GLN A 797 -2.94 -26.99 27.36
CA GLN A 797 -2.71 -25.61 27.79
C GLN A 797 -1.38 -25.02 27.32
N GLN A 798 -0.41 -25.83 26.89
CA GLN A 798 0.94 -25.40 26.51
C GLN A 798 1.59 -26.32 25.47
N ASP A 799 2.07 -25.73 24.38
CA ASP A 799 2.84 -26.40 23.32
C ASP A 799 4.31 -25.93 23.34
N PRO A 800 5.28 -26.80 23.70
CA PRO A 800 6.70 -26.46 23.69
C PRO A 800 7.23 -25.92 22.35
N ARG A 801 6.66 -26.35 21.21
CA ARG A 801 7.12 -25.97 19.86
C ARG A 801 6.98 -24.46 19.57
N LEU A 802 6.09 -23.77 20.29
CA LEU A 802 5.95 -22.31 20.17
C LEU A 802 7.12 -21.53 20.80
N HIS A 803 7.87 -22.13 21.73
CA HIS A 803 8.86 -21.40 22.53
C HIS A 803 10.14 -21.09 21.74
N HIS A 804 10.54 -21.96 20.80
CA HIS A 804 11.64 -21.74 19.87
C HIS A 804 11.54 -22.68 18.65
N ALA A 805 11.88 -22.19 17.45
CA ALA A 805 12.00 -23.00 16.22
C ALA A 805 12.80 -24.30 16.39
N LEU A 806 13.85 -24.31 17.21
CA LEU A 806 14.68 -25.49 17.46
C LEU A 806 13.93 -26.61 18.19
N VAL A 807 12.95 -26.28 19.04
CA VAL A 807 12.08 -27.28 19.70
C VAL A 807 11.23 -28.00 18.64
N TYR A 808 10.68 -27.25 17.69
CA TYR A 808 9.96 -27.80 16.53
C TYR A 808 10.87 -28.66 15.64
N PHE A 809 12.12 -28.25 15.41
CA PHE A 809 13.11 -29.00 14.63
C PHE A 809 13.54 -30.30 15.33
N PHE A 810 13.78 -30.30 16.64
CA PHE A 810 14.11 -31.50 17.41
C PHE A 810 12.96 -32.52 17.40
N GLN A 811 11.73 -32.09 17.70
CA GLN A 811 10.56 -32.98 17.72
C GLN A 811 10.21 -33.60 16.35
N ASN A 812 10.66 -32.97 15.26
CA ASN A 812 10.48 -33.43 13.88
C ASN A 812 11.74 -34.05 13.24
N GLN A 813 12.81 -34.27 14.02
CA GLN A 813 14.05 -34.92 13.56
C GLN A 813 14.76 -34.19 12.41
N ALA A 814 14.86 -32.86 12.48
CA ALA A 814 15.60 -32.07 11.49
C ALA A 814 17.10 -32.45 11.46
N PRO A 815 17.80 -32.27 10.32
CA PRO A 815 19.22 -32.57 10.20
C PRO A 815 20.06 -31.74 11.18
N SER A 816 21.07 -32.38 11.80
CA SER A 816 21.93 -31.72 12.80
C SER A 816 22.57 -30.43 12.27
N ARG A 817 22.91 -30.33 10.97
CA ARG A 817 23.45 -29.10 10.37
C ARG A 817 22.46 -27.93 10.38
N VAL A 818 21.17 -28.20 10.15
CA VAL A 818 20.10 -27.18 10.17
C VAL A 818 19.90 -26.67 11.61
N ILE A 819 19.90 -27.58 12.58
CA ILE A 819 19.81 -27.29 14.02
C ILE A 819 21.03 -26.48 14.48
N GLU A 820 22.24 -26.97 14.22
CA GLU A 820 23.49 -26.31 14.63
C GLU A 820 23.63 -24.91 14.02
N ARG A 821 23.29 -24.75 12.73
CA ARG A 821 23.32 -23.44 12.06
C ARG A 821 22.30 -22.48 12.67
N THR A 822 21.05 -22.93 12.83
CA THR A 822 19.98 -22.08 13.38
C THR A 822 20.29 -21.62 14.81
N LEU A 823 20.94 -22.48 15.61
CA LEU A 823 21.44 -22.11 16.93
C LEU A 823 22.60 -21.10 16.84
N LEU A 824 23.56 -21.32 15.93
CA LEU A 824 24.68 -20.41 15.72
C LEU A 824 24.23 -19.01 15.29
N GLU A 825 23.21 -18.92 14.45
CA GLU A 825 22.59 -17.67 14.00
C GLU A 825 22.00 -16.88 15.18
N GLY A 826 21.38 -17.55 16.16
CA GLY A 826 20.96 -16.94 17.42
C GLY A 826 22.10 -16.27 18.20
N PHE A 827 23.28 -16.91 18.26
CA PHE A 827 24.48 -16.29 18.84
C PHE A 827 25.08 -15.14 17.99
N THR A 828 24.62 -14.94 16.75
CA THR A 828 25.05 -13.80 15.92
C THR A 828 24.20 -12.53 16.08
N ASP A 829 23.13 -12.57 16.88
CA ASP A 829 22.14 -11.49 16.98
C ASP A 829 22.73 -10.14 17.43
N ARG A 830 22.14 -9.02 17.01
CA ARG A 830 22.58 -7.67 17.40
C ARG A 830 22.18 -7.32 18.84
N ASN A 831 21.14 -7.94 19.39
CA ASN A 831 20.68 -7.72 20.77
C ASN A 831 21.71 -8.16 21.82
N LEU A 832 22.60 -9.09 21.49
CA LEU A 832 23.72 -9.52 22.34
C LEU A 832 24.84 -8.47 22.50
N SER A 833 24.59 -7.19 22.14
CA SER A 833 25.58 -6.10 22.21
C SER A 833 25.66 -5.38 23.57
N PHE A 834 25.02 -5.89 24.63
CA PHE A 834 24.90 -5.19 25.92
C PHE A 834 26.14 -5.27 26.82
N ASP A 835 26.93 -6.36 26.78
CA ASP A 835 28.18 -6.51 27.56
C ASP A 835 29.36 -7.01 26.71
N ASP A 836 30.59 -6.76 27.18
CA ASP A 836 31.81 -7.09 26.44
C ASP A 836 31.99 -8.60 26.20
N ARG A 837 31.42 -9.47 27.06
CA ARG A 837 31.43 -10.92 26.86
C ARG A 837 30.52 -11.33 25.71
N SER A 838 29.28 -10.86 25.71
CA SER A 838 28.28 -11.18 24.68
C SER A 838 28.70 -10.61 23.32
N ILE A 839 29.24 -9.38 23.29
CA ILE A 839 29.89 -8.80 22.09
C ILE A 839 31.01 -9.71 21.56
N SER A 840 31.85 -10.26 22.44
CA SER A 840 32.99 -11.10 22.05
C SER A 840 32.54 -12.47 21.52
N ILE A 841 31.59 -13.11 22.20
CA ILE A 841 30.99 -14.39 21.77
C ILE A 841 30.26 -14.23 20.42
N MET A 842 29.51 -13.14 20.25
CA MET A 842 28.77 -12.82 19.02
C MET A 842 29.70 -12.50 17.84
N ARG A 843 30.85 -11.86 18.07
CA ARG A 843 31.89 -11.68 17.05
C ARG A 843 32.48 -13.01 16.59
N GLU A 844 32.71 -13.94 17.51
CA GLU A 844 33.19 -15.28 17.18
C GLU A 844 32.10 -16.08 16.44
N ALA A 845 30.85 -16.04 16.89
CA ALA A 845 29.72 -16.70 16.23
C ALA A 845 29.54 -16.22 14.79
N ARG A 846 29.61 -14.90 14.55
CA ARG A 846 29.60 -14.31 13.19
C ARG A 846 30.79 -14.76 12.35
N THR A 847 31.93 -15.02 12.98
CA THR A 847 33.13 -15.54 12.29
C THR A 847 32.97 -17.01 11.92
N LYS A 848 32.43 -17.85 12.82
CA LYS A 848 32.06 -19.24 12.50
C LYS A 848 31.00 -19.33 11.40
N LEU A 849 29.96 -18.49 11.45
CA LEU A 849 28.88 -18.49 10.46
C LEU A 849 29.37 -18.15 9.05
N ARG A 850 30.30 -17.19 8.93
CA ARG A 850 30.97 -16.83 7.66
C ARG A 850 31.88 -17.91 7.08
N LEU A 851 32.22 -18.94 7.85
CA LEU A 851 33.01 -20.09 7.41
C LEU A 851 32.14 -21.27 6.91
N ILE A 852 30.81 -21.12 6.91
CA ILE A 852 29.89 -22.04 6.23
C ILE A 852 29.76 -21.60 4.77
N LYS A 853 30.19 -22.46 3.85
CA LYS A 853 29.97 -22.23 2.41
C LYS A 853 28.59 -22.70 1.94
N PRO A 854 28.08 -22.22 0.79
CA PRO A 854 26.97 -22.87 0.09
C PRO A 854 27.26 -24.36 -0.25
N GLU A 855 28.54 -24.70 -0.45
CA GLU A 855 29.02 -26.07 -0.67
C GLU A 855 28.90 -26.98 0.58
N ASP A 856 28.76 -26.41 1.79
CA ASP A 856 28.74 -27.14 3.07
C ASP A 856 27.33 -27.53 3.54
N MET A 857 26.27 -26.95 2.97
CA MET A 857 24.90 -27.13 3.45
C MET A 857 23.88 -26.85 2.35
N ASP A 858 22.86 -27.71 2.25
CA ASP A 858 21.69 -27.46 1.41
C ASP A 858 20.90 -26.26 1.96
N MET A 859 20.83 -25.19 1.17
CA MET A 859 20.10 -23.96 1.53
C MET A 859 18.59 -24.10 1.32
N GLU A 860 18.15 -24.95 0.38
CA GLU A 860 16.74 -25.19 0.10
C GLU A 860 16.12 -26.04 1.21
N GLU A 861 16.81 -27.10 1.66
CA GLU A 861 16.41 -27.87 2.85
C GLU A 861 16.33 -26.97 4.10
N TYR A 862 17.37 -26.18 4.36
CA TYR A 862 17.40 -25.25 5.50
C TYR A 862 16.24 -24.24 5.46
N MET A 863 15.97 -23.60 4.30
CA MET A 863 14.85 -22.67 4.17
C MET A 863 13.51 -23.38 4.34
N GLN A 864 13.35 -24.57 3.75
CA GLN A 864 12.10 -25.31 3.82
C GLN A 864 11.71 -25.70 5.26
N TRP A 865 12.69 -25.95 6.14
CA TRP A 865 12.45 -26.17 7.58
C TRP A 865 11.94 -24.91 8.29
N HIS A 866 12.47 -23.73 7.98
CA HIS A 866 11.98 -22.46 8.53
C HIS A 866 10.59 -22.09 7.99
N ASP A 867 10.31 -22.38 6.72
CA ASP A 867 8.98 -22.23 6.13
C ASP A 867 7.94 -23.15 6.78
N ASP A 868 8.28 -24.42 7.04
CA ASP A 868 7.40 -25.35 7.78
C ASP A 868 7.11 -24.83 9.20
N TYR A 869 8.09 -24.26 9.90
CA TYR A 869 7.87 -23.64 11.22
C TYR A 869 7.01 -22.36 11.14
N SER A 870 7.19 -21.56 10.09
CA SER A 870 6.38 -20.37 9.82
C SER A 870 4.91 -20.74 9.52
N LEU A 871 4.70 -21.79 8.73
CA LEU A 871 3.40 -22.35 8.42
C LEU A 871 2.75 -22.98 9.66
N PHE A 872 3.51 -23.71 10.49
CA PHE A 872 3.05 -24.22 11.78
C PHE A 872 2.54 -23.10 12.71
N ARG A 873 3.30 -22.02 12.86
CA ARG A 873 2.85 -20.84 13.63
C ARG A 873 1.61 -20.19 13.03
N THR A 874 1.48 -20.17 11.70
CA THR A 874 0.32 -19.60 11.01
C THR A 874 -0.94 -20.44 11.23
N VAL A 875 -0.84 -21.77 11.09
CA VAL A 875 -1.89 -22.74 11.45
C VAL A 875 -2.30 -22.60 12.91
N PHE A 876 -1.33 -22.46 13.82
CA PHE A 876 -1.59 -22.26 15.24
C PHE A 876 -2.39 -20.97 15.50
N VAL A 877 -1.98 -19.85 14.89
CA VAL A 877 -2.67 -18.55 14.99
C VAL A 877 -4.10 -18.63 14.45
N TYR A 878 -4.33 -19.32 13.33
CA TYR A 878 -5.68 -19.49 12.78
C TYR A 878 -6.56 -20.38 13.68
N LEU A 879 -6.05 -21.49 14.21
CA LEU A 879 -6.78 -22.34 15.16
C LEU A 879 -7.15 -21.54 16.42
N LEU A 880 -6.17 -20.87 17.03
CA LEU A 880 -6.33 -20.06 18.24
C LEU A 880 -7.38 -18.95 18.05
N THR A 881 -7.25 -18.17 16.97
CA THR A 881 -8.16 -17.06 16.67
C THR A 881 -9.56 -17.57 16.30
N GLY A 882 -9.67 -18.73 15.65
CA GLY A 882 -10.94 -19.38 15.35
C GLY A 882 -11.69 -19.83 16.61
N LEU A 883 -10.99 -20.44 17.57
CA LEU A 883 -11.56 -20.80 18.88
C LEU A 883 -11.97 -19.56 19.69
N GLU A 884 -11.17 -18.50 19.67
CA GLU A 884 -11.52 -17.18 20.22
C GLU A 884 -12.82 -16.65 19.63
N GLN A 885 -12.96 -16.56 18.29
CA GLN A 885 -14.19 -16.05 17.68
C GLN A 885 -15.38 -16.96 18.00
N TYR A 886 -15.19 -18.28 18.08
CA TYR A 886 -16.25 -19.21 18.45
C TYR A 886 -16.76 -18.96 19.89
N GLN A 887 -15.87 -18.73 20.86
CA GLN A 887 -16.27 -18.36 22.23
C GLN A 887 -17.04 -17.04 22.31
N HIS A 888 -16.75 -16.09 21.41
CA HIS A 888 -17.46 -14.80 21.33
C HIS A 888 -18.77 -14.87 20.53
N GLY A 889 -19.25 -16.06 20.15
CA GLY A 889 -20.47 -16.24 19.34
C GLY A 889 -20.32 -15.84 17.87
N LYS A 890 -19.10 -15.55 17.41
CA LYS A 890 -18.77 -15.10 16.05
C LYS A 890 -18.47 -16.29 15.14
N VAL A 891 -19.50 -17.12 14.95
CA VAL A 891 -19.39 -18.44 14.31
C VAL A 891 -19.00 -18.32 12.83
N ARG A 892 -19.40 -17.24 12.13
CA ARG A 892 -19.07 -16.99 10.71
C ARG A 892 -17.57 -16.72 10.53
N GLU A 893 -16.99 -15.86 11.36
CA GLU A 893 -15.56 -15.58 11.38
C GLU A 893 -14.77 -16.81 11.85
N ALA A 894 -15.22 -17.49 12.91
CA ALA A 894 -14.61 -18.70 13.43
C ALA A 894 -14.49 -19.80 12.37
N LEU A 895 -15.56 -20.07 11.61
CA LEU A 895 -15.58 -21.05 10.55
C LEU A 895 -14.56 -20.75 9.44
N ASN A 896 -14.34 -19.48 9.10
CA ASN A 896 -13.33 -19.10 8.11
C ASN A 896 -11.91 -19.38 8.61
N TYR A 897 -11.56 -18.93 9.83
CA TYR A 897 -10.26 -19.22 10.43
C TYR A 897 -9.98 -20.72 10.55
N LEU A 898 -10.97 -21.51 11.00
CA LEU A 898 -10.84 -22.97 11.15
C LEU A 898 -10.70 -23.69 9.80
N ASN A 899 -11.31 -23.17 8.73
CA ASN A 899 -11.13 -23.71 7.37
C ASN A 899 -9.72 -23.49 6.83
N HIS A 900 -9.14 -22.30 7.01
CA HIS A 900 -7.73 -22.05 6.65
C HIS A 900 -6.78 -22.87 7.52
N ALA A 901 -7.01 -22.92 8.84
CA ALA A 901 -6.23 -23.75 9.76
C ALA A 901 -6.20 -25.23 9.33
N TYR A 902 -7.36 -25.83 9.01
CA TYR A 902 -7.45 -27.23 8.60
C TYR A 902 -6.73 -27.50 7.27
N LYS A 903 -6.90 -26.60 6.29
CA LYS A 903 -6.29 -26.67 4.95
C LYS A 903 -4.77 -26.60 5.02
N ASP A 904 -4.24 -25.65 5.80
CA ASP A 904 -2.80 -25.40 5.85
C ASP A 904 -2.10 -26.43 6.77
N ASN A 905 -2.77 -26.91 7.82
CA ASN A 905 -2.30 -28.00 8.65
C ASN A 905 -2.15 -29.33 7.88
N ALA A 906 -3.03 -29.58 6.91
CA ALA A 906 -2.93 -30.75 6.04
C ALA A 906 -1.61 -30.78 5.23
N MET A 907 -1.02 -29.63 4.91
CA MET A 907 0.27 -29.55 4.21
C MET A 907 1.43 -29.96 5.12
N LEU A 908 1.39 -29.54 6.39
CA LEU A 908 2.37 -29.93 7.42
C LEU A 908 2.28 -31.43 7.73
N LEU A 909 1.07 -31.95 7.94
CA LEU A 909 0.86 -33.36 8.27
C LEU A 909 1.28 -34.31 7.14
N ARG A 910 1.19 -33.90 5.88
CA ARG A 910 1.77 -34.63 4.73
C ARG A 910 3.30 -34.75 4.78
N ARG A 911 3.98 -33.88 5.55
CA ARG A 911 5.44 -33.87 5.76
C ARG A 911 5.86 -34.50 7.10
N GLY A 912 4.92 -34.86 7.97
CA GLY A 912 5.14 -35.61 9.21
C GLY A 912 4.09 -35.34 10.28
N GLU A 913 3.71 -36.37 11.04
CA GLU A 913 2.64 -36.30 12.04
C GLU A 913 2.87 -35.23 13.13
N LYS A 914 4.14 -35.00 13.52
CA LYS A 914 4.54 -33.99 14.52
C LYS A 914 4.78 -32.58 13.95
N ARG A 915 4.67 -32.39 12.62
CA ARG A 915 4.86 -31.07 11.99
C ARG A 915 3.63 -30.18 12.11
N GLY A 916 2.44 -30.76 12.33
CA GLY A 916 1.16 -30.06 12.41
C GLY A 916 0.57 -29.99 13.82
N MET A 917 -0.65 -29.45 13.88
CA MET A 917 -1.58 -29.52 14.99
C MET A 917 -2.50 -30.75 14.87
N GLU A 918 -3.21 -31.08 15.95
CA GLU A 918 -4.14 -32.20 15.98
C GLU A 918 -5.33 -31.97 15.03
N GLN A 919 -5.35 -32.65 13.87
CA GLN A 919 -6.33 -32.39 12.81
C GLN A 919 -7.78 -32.67 13.26
N SER A 920 -8.00 -33.63 14.16
CA SER A 920 -9.30 -33.97 14.75
C SER A 920 -9.91 -32.81 15.54
N LEU A 921 -9.11 -32.09 16.33
CA LEU A 921 -9.55 -30.90 17.07
C LEU A 921 -10.05 -29.79 16.13
N ILE A 922 -9.28 -29.48 15.07
CA ILE A 922 -9.67 -28.47 14.07
C ILE A 922 -10.95 -28.92 13.34
N ALA A 923 -11.03 -30.20 12.97
CA ALA A 923 -12.18 -30.78 12.28
C ALA A 923 -13.46 -30.72 13.12
N PHE A 924 -13.37 -31.02 14.42
CA PHE A 924 -14.48 -30.98 15.36
C PHE A 924 -15.09 -29.57 15.47
N TYR A 925 -14.26 -28.55 15.71
CA TYR A 925 -14.74 -27.17 15.79
C TYR A 925 -15.24 -26.66 14.45
N ARG A 926 -14.62 -27.03 13.32
CA ARG A 926 -15.14 -26.74 11.97
C ARG A 926 -16.54 -27.32 11.76
N ARG A 927 -16.75 -28.63 12.03
CA ARG A 927 -18.07 -29.29 11.90
C ARG A 927 -19.12 -28.63 12.79
N ARG A 928 -18.76 -28.28 14.03
CA ARG A 928 -19.63 -27.59 14.97
C ARG A 928 -20.03 -26.20 14.47
N CYS A 929 -19.09 -25.39 14.01
CA CYS A 929 -19.37 -24.08 13.41
C CYS A 929 -20.23 -24.18 12.14
N LEU A 930 -19.96 -25.16 11.26
CA LEU A 930 -20.74 -25.39 10.05
C LEU A 930 -22.21 -25.70 10.37
N LYS A 931 -22.46 -26.59 11.33
CA LYS A 931 -23.82 -26.91 11.76
C LYS A 931 -24.52 -25.68 12.36
N GLU A 932 -23.84 -24.93 13.21
CA GLU A 932 -24.42 -23.77 13.90
C GLU A 932 -24.72 -22.61 12.92
N MET A 933 -23.87 -22.38 11.91
CA MET A 933 -24.17 -21.45 10.80
C MET A 933 -25.34 -21.95 9.94
N ASN A 934 -25.43 -23.25 9.67
CA ASN A 934 -26.55 -23.84 8.93
C ASN A 934 -27.87 -23.70 9.68
N ASP A 935 -27.90 -24.00 10.98
CA ASP A 935 -29.11 -23.93 11.79
C ASP A 935 -29.56 -22.46 11.99
N ASN A 936 -28.64 -21.50 11.97
CA ASN A 936 -28.92 -20.06 11.88
C ASN A 936 -29.54 -19.67 10.52
N ALA A 937 -28.90 -20.00 9.40
CA ALA A 937 -29.41 -19.72 8.06
C ALA A 937 -30.79 -20.34 7.81
N ALA A 938 -31.00 -21.58 8.27
CA ALA A 938 -32.29 -22.26 8.21
C ALA A 938 -33.35 -21.61 9.11
N THR A 939 -32.97 -20.84 10.13
CA THR A 939 -33.90 -20.12 11.00
C THR A 939 -34.28 -18.76 10.42
N LEU A 940 -33.31 -18.02 9.88
CA LEU A 940 -33.55 -16.78 9.13
C LEU A 940 -34.41 -17.04 7.89
N PHE A 941 -34.11 -18.08 7.11
CA PHE A 941 -34.93 -18.51 5.97
C PHE A 941 -36.38 -18.88 6.35
N ARG A 942 -36.63 -19.25 7.62
CA ARG A 942 -37.96 -19.61 8.15
C ARG A 942 -38.76 -18.44 8.73
N SER A 943 -38.18 -17.25 8.94
CA SER A 943 -38.97 -16.10 9.43
C SER A 943 -39.89 -15.53 8.35
N GLY A 944 -39.50 -15.67 7.07
CA GLY A 944 -40.22 -15.13 5.92
C GLY A 944 -40.03 -13.63 5.72
N GLU A 945 -39.27 -12.95 6.59
CA GLU A 945 -38.93 -11.55 6.41
C GLU A 945 -37.83 -11.40 5.35
N VAL A 946 -38.01 -10.48 4.39
CA VAL A 946 -37.16 -10.38 3.18
C VAL A 946 -35.69 -10.13 3.53
N SER A 947 -35.42 -9.37 4.61
CA SER A 947 -34.07 -9.11 5.13
C SER A 947 -33.40 -10.35 5.71
N ASP A 948 -34.15 -11.14 6.50
CA ASP A 948 -33.65 -12.37 7.13
C ASP A 948 -33.37 -13.43 6.07
N VAL A 949 -34.30 -13.60 5.12
CA VAL A 949 -34.15 -14.54 4.01
C VAL A 949 -32.89 -14.22 3.20
N GLU A 950 -32.63 -12.94 2.90
CA GLU A 950 -31.42 -12.54 2.17
C GLU A 950 -30.14 -12.77 3.00
N GLU A 951 -30.10 -12.48 4.30
CA GLU A 951 -28.93 -12.80 5.14
C GLU A 951 -28.74 -14.32 5.30
N GLY A 952 -29.82 -15.10 5.37
CA GLY A 952 -29.78 -16.56 5.33
C GLY A 952 -29.18 -17.09 4.01
N MET A 953 -29.58 -16.51 2.88
CA MET A 953 -29.00 -16.80 1.55
C MET A 953 -27.52 -16.41 1.50
N ILE A 954 -27.13 -15.27 2.06
CA ILE A 954 -25.74 -14.81 2.18
C ILE A 954 -24.91 -15.80 3.02
N ILE A 955 -25.41 -16.26 4.17
CA ILE A 955 -24.72 -17.28 5.00
C ILE A 955 -24.55 -18.59 4.23
N MET A 956 -25.57 -19.05 3.52
CA MET A 956 -25.49 -20.28 2.72
C MET A 956 -24.44 -20.18 1.62
N ASN A 957 -24.43 -19.06 0.88
CA ASN A 957 -23.51 -18.82 -0.23
C ASN A 957 -22.07 -18.55 0.19
N GLU A 958 -21.84 -17.84 1.30
CA GLU A 958 -20.50 -17.40 1.71
C GLU A 958 -19.81 -18.30 2.74
N ALA A 959 -20.57 -19.09 3.52
CA ALA A 959 -20.01 -19.87 4.63
C ALA A 959 -20.33 -21.37 4.51
N VAL A 960 -21.61 -21.74 4.35
CA VAL A 960 -22.04 -23.15 4.42
C VAL A 960 -21.60 -23.94 3.19
N ILE A 961 -22.02 -23.53 1.98
CA ILE A 961 -21.67 -24.21 0.72
C ILE A 961 -20.15 -24.23 0.49
N PRO A 962 -19.40 -23.12 0.70
CA PRO A 962 -17.94 -23.14 0.62
C PRO A 962 -17.26 -24.16 1.56
N CYS A 963 -17.74 -24.27 2.80
CA CYS A 963 -17.21 -25.25 3.75
C CYS A 963 -17.52 -26.70 3.33
N MET A 964 -18.74 -26.97 2.85
CA MET A 964 -19.11 -28.30 2.33
C MET A 964 -18.25 -28.71 1.12
N HIS A 965 -17.97 -27.80 0.19
CA HIS A 965 -17.06 -28.10 -0.92
C HIS A 965 -15.65 -28.48 -0.44
N LEU A 966 -15.09 -27.74 0.53
CA LEU A 966 -13.76 -28.03 1.08
C LEU A 966 -13.72 -29.37 1.83
N MET A 967 -14.80 -29.70 2.54
CA MET A 967 -14.99 -31.00 3.20
C MET A 967 -15.28 -32.15 2.21
N SER A 968 -15.65 -31.87 0.96
CA SER A 968 -15.93 -32.88 -0.08
C SER A 968 -14.68 -33.33 -0.86
N ARG A 969 -13.49 -32.80 -0.58
CA ARG A 969 -12.27 -33.10 -1.36
C ARG A 969 -11.69 -34.48 -0.99
N PRO A 970 -11.51 -35.40 -1.96
CA PRO A 970 -11.37 -36.85 -1.69
C PRO A 970 -10.15 -37.24 -0.86
N ASP A 971 -9.08 -36.44 -0.87
CA ASP A 971 -7.83 -36.72 -0.18
C ASP A 971 -7.93 -36.80 1.37
N MET A 972 -8.95 -36.17 1.99
CA MET A 972 -9.01 -36.01 3.47
C MET A 972 -10.42 -35.98 4.09
N VAL A 973 -11.42 -36.63 3.48
CA VAL A 973 -12.77 -36.66 4.06
C VAL A 973 -12.85 -37.69 5.21
N SER A 974 -13.23 -37.26 6.42
CA SER A 974 -13.59 -38.17 7.51
C SER A 974 -15.06 -38.58 7.45
N GLN A 975 -15.43 -39.73 8.03
CA GLN A 975 -16.84 -40.15 8.08
C GLN A 975 -17.72 -39.11 8.80
N GLU A 976 -17.22 -38.49 9.87
CA GLU A 976 -17.95 -37.42 10.57
C GLU A 976 -18.14 -36.16 9.70
N ASP A 977 -17.23 -35.87 8.77
CA ASP A 977 -17.41 -34.78 7.79
C ASP A 977 -18.48 -35.15 6.76
N LEU A 978 -18.52 -36.40 6.28
CA LEU A 978 -19.61 -36.91 5.43
C LEU A 978 -20.96 -36.81 6.14
N ASP A 979 -21.06 -37.35 7.36
CA ASP A 979 -22.29 -37.38 8.15
C ASP A 979 -22.80 -35.95 8.44
N THR A 980 -21.89 -34.99 8.65
CA THR A 980 -22.23 -33.57 8.85
C THR A 980 -22.73 -32.90 7.57
N MET A 981 -22.05 -33.12 6.43
CA MET A 981 -22.52 -32.61 5.14
C MET A 981 -23.87 -33.21 4.75
N GLU A 982 -24.07 -34.49 5.03
CA GLU A 982 -25.32 -35.19 4.72
C GLU A 982 -26.45 -34.75 5.66
N ALA A 983 -26.17 -34.42 6.92
CA ALA A 983 -27.14 -33.77 7.80
C ALA A 983 -27.58 -32.39 7.26
N VAL A 984 -26.65 -31.58 6.72
CA VAL A 984 -26.98 -30.31 6.06
C VAL A 984 -27.85 -30.52 4.81
N ARG A 985 -27.50 -31.47 3.93
CA ARG A 985 -28.32 -31.82 2.76
C ARG A 985 -29.74 -32.23 3.16
N ASN A 986 -29.88 -33.12 4.14
CA ASN A 986 -31.18 -33.59 4.60
C ASN A 986 -32.01 -32.47 5.28
N HIS A 987 -31.37 -31.52 5.97
CA HIS A 987 -32.04 -30.33 6.51
C HIS A 987 -32.67 -29.51 5.38
N TRP A 988 -31.92 -29.16 4.33
CA TRP A 988 -32.45 -28.34 3.22
C TRP A 988 -33.40 -29.11 2.28
N CYS A 989 -33.18 -30.41 2.06
CA CYS A 989 -34.12 -31.26 1.32
C CYS A 989 -35.48 -31.39 2.02
N SER A 990 -35.56 -31.23 3.35
CA SER A 990 -36.84 -31.35 4.08
C SER A 990 -37.87 -30.31 3.65
N TYR A 991 -37.43 -29.14 3.20
CA TYR A 991 -38.32 -28.06 2.71
C TYR A 991 -38.99 -28.38 1.36
N LEU A 992 -38.48 -29.34 0.58
CA LEU A 992 -39.10 -29.72 -0.71
C LEU A 992 -40.49 -30.37 -0.57
N GLY A 993 -40.90 -30.72 0.66
CA GLY A 993 -42.21 -31.30 0.98
C GLY A 993 -43.03 -30.44 1.94
N VAL A 994 -42.70 -29.16 2.10
CA VAL A 994 -43.40 -28.20 2.98
C VAL A 994 -44.09 -27.15 2.11
N ASP A 995 -45.32 -26.78 2.48
CA ASP A 995 -46.02 -25.63 1.88
C ASP A 995 -45.26 -24.34 2.27
N LEU A 996 -44.56 -23.75 1.30
CA LEU A 996 -43.82 -22.50 1.41
C LEU A 996 -44.41 -21.46 0.44
N ASP A 997 -44.23 -20.17 0.75
CA ASP A 997 -44.59 -19.10 -0.19
C ASP A 997 -43.76 -19.18 -1.48
N ASP A 998 -44.37 -18.84 -2.62
CA ASP A 998 -43.77 -18.96 -3.97
C ASP A 998 -42.34 -18.36 -4.05
N SER A 999 -42.12 -17.22 -3.39
CA SER A 999 -40.83 -16.52 -3.36
C SER A 999 -39.75 -17.25 -2.54
N LEU A 1000 -40.13 -17.94 -1.46
CA LEU A 1000 -39.22 -18.81 -0.70
C LEU A 1000 -38.91 -20.07 -1.50
N GLN A 1001 -39.89 -20.62 -2.22
CA GLN A 1001 -39.67 -21.78 -3.08
C GLN A 1001 -38.73 -21.48 -4.25
N GLU A 1002 -38.85 -20.29 -4.87
CA GLU A 1002 -37.90 -19.79 -5.87
C GLU A 1002 -36.48 -19.66 -5.28
N LYS A 1003 -36.35 -18.99 -4.12
CA LYS A 1003 -35.06 -18.81 -3.43
C LYS A 1003 -34.40 -20.14 -3.02
N LEU A 1004 -35.17 -21.11 -2.53
CA LEU A 1004 -34.66 -22.47 -2.26
C LEU A 1004 -34.11 -23.13 -3.54
N GLY A 1005 -34.76 -22.92 -4.68
CA GLY A 1005 -34.34 -23.42 -5.98
C GLY A 1005 -32.99 -22.85 -6.46
N GLU A 1006 -32.62 -21.63 -6.06
CA GLU A 1006 -31.36 -20.98 -6.46
C GLU A 1006 -30.11 -21.68 -5.88
N PHE A 1007 -30.14 -22.10 -4.60
CA PHE A 1007 -28.95 -22.62 -3.91
C PHE A 1007 -28.98 -24.12 -3.63
N LEU A 1008 -30.15 -24.75 -3.50
CA LEU A 1008 -30.24 -26.19 -3.17
C LEU A 1008 -29.45 -27.11 -4.12
N PRO A 1009 -29.38 -26.86 -5.46
CA PRO A 1009 -28.53 -27.67 -6.35
C PRO A 1009 -27.05 -27.67 -5.95
N ARG A 1010 -26.53 -26.59 -5.38
CA ARG A 1010 -25.12 -26.42 -4.97
C ARG A 1010 -24.82 -26.97 -3.56
N VAL A 1011 -25.87 -27.15 -2.73
CA VAL A 1011 -25.80 -27.92 -1.48
C VAL A 1011 -25.74 -29.43 -1.77
N LEU A 1012 -26.38 -29.87 -2.85
CA LEU A 1012 -26.40 -31.27 -3.29
C LEU A 1012 -25.16 -31.65 -4.11
N ASP A 1013 -24.86 -30.92 -5.19
CA ASP A 1013 -23.63 -31.08 -5.97
C ASP A 1013 -22.55 -30.09 -5.52
N CYS A 1014 -21.69 -30.54 -4.61
CA CYS A 1014 -20.53 -29.77 -4.17
C CYS A 1014 -19.30 -29.93 -5.10
N SER A 1015 -19.42 -30.61 -6.26
CA SER A 1015 -18.26 -31.03 -7.07
C SER A 1015 -17.88 -30.08 -8.21
N THR A 1016 -18.78 -29.19 -8.64
CA THR A 1016 -18.68 -28.47 -9.92
C THR A 1016 -18.18 -27.03 -9.85
N GLU A 1017 -18.11 -26.40 -8.67
CA GLU A 1017 -17.61 -25.02 -8.50
C GLU A 1017 -16.20 -24.94 -7.89
N MET A 1018 -15.35 -24.05 -8.42
CA MET A 1018 -14.04 -23.75 -7.86
C MET A 1018 -14.15 -22.74 -6.70
N VAL A 1019 -14.49 -23.23 -5.51
CA VAL A 1019 -14.57 -22.40 -4.30
C VAL A 1019 -13.19 -21.88 -3.89
N VAL A 1020 -13.09 -20.55 -3.77
CA VAL A 1020 -11.96 -19.84 -3.14
C VAL A 1020 -12.44 -19.32 -1.78
N LEU A 1021 -11.74 -19.68 -0.70
CA LEU A 1021 -12.00 -19.11 0.62
C LEU A 1021 -11.79 -17.60 0.62
N LYS A 1022 -12.62 -16.85 1.34
CA LYS A 1022 -12.29 -15.46 1.68
C LYS A 1022 -11.09 -15.47 2.62
N ASP A 1023 -10.10 -14.62 2.37
CA ASP A 1023 -8.92 -14.48 3.22
C ASP A 1023 -9.33 -14.17 4.67
N PRO A 1024 -8.64 -14.72 5.69
CA PRO A 1024 -8.96 -14.45 7.08
C PRO A 1024 -8.56 -12.99 7.43
N PRO A 1025 -9.33 -12.29 8.30
CA PRO A 1025 -8.94 -10.96 8.75
C PRO A 1025 -7.54 -10.94 9.39
N THR A 1026 -6.84 -9.81 9.28
CA THR A 1026 -5.46 -9.65 9.76
C THR A 1026 -5.39 -9.77 11.29
N VAL A 1027 -4.83 -10.87 11.79
CA VAL A 1027 -4.68 -11.12 13.23
C VAL A 1027 -3.64 -10.18 13.84
N ARG A 1028 -4.02 -9.52 14.95
CA ARG A 1028 -3.26 -8.41 15.57
C ARG A 1028 -1.97 -8.79 16.28
N SER A 1029 -1.71 -10.08 16.52
CA SER A 1029 -0.52 -10.56 17.23
C SER A 1029 0.06 -11.82 16.59
N LYS A 1030 1.39 -11.85 16.48
CA LYS A 1030 2.21 -13.01 16.06
C LYS A 1030 3.28 -13.37 17.11
N VAL A 1031 3.28 -12.73 18.28
CA VAL A 1031 4.33 -12.84 19.30
C VAL A 1031 4.20 -14.17 20.05
N PRO A 1032 5.23 -15.04 20.12
CA PRO A 1032 5.07 -16.39 20.67
C PRO A 1032 4.54 -16.46 22.12
N HIS A 1033 4.98 -15.53 23.00
CA HIS A 1033 4.52 -15.48 24.39
C HIS A 1033 3.01 -15.21 24.50
N ASP A 1034 2.47 -14.31 23.67
CA ASP A 1034 1.03 -14.02 23.61
C ASP A 1034 0.23 -15.26 23.17
N LEU A 1035 0.74 -16.03 22.20
CA LEU A 1035 0.08 -17.24 21.73
C LEU A 1035 0.00 -18.33 22.82
N CYS A 1036 1.05 -18.51 23.62
CA CYS A 1036 1.02 -19.44 24.76
C CYS A 1036 0.03 -18.98 25.86
N SER A 1037 0.04 -17.69 26.22
CA SER A 1037 -0.88 -17.16 27.23
C SER A 1037 -2.35 -17.23 26.78
N ARG A 1038 -2.63 -16.94 25.50
CA ARG A 1038 -3.97 -17.05 24.89
C ARG A 1038 -4.43 -18.51 24.78
N LEU A 1039 -3.54 -19.45 24.44
CA LEU A 1039 -3.87 -20.89 24.44
C LEU A 1039 -4.38 -21.32 25.83
N ALA A 1040 -3.63 -21.00 26.87
CA ALA A 1040 -4.01 -21.35 28.24
C ALA A 1040 -5.38 -20.76 28.62
N ALA A 1041 -5.63 -19.48 28.33
CA ALA A 1041 -6.89 -18.80 28.64
C ALA A 1041 -8.10 -19.37 27.88
N ILE A 1042 -7.96 -19.63 26.57
CA ILE A 1042 -9.01 -20.25 25.74
C ILE A 1042 -9.33 -21.65 26.27
N MET A 1043 -8.30 -22.44 26.56
CA MET A 1043 -8.46 -23.84 26.92
C MET A 1043 -8.98 -24.00 28.35
N GLU A 1044 -8.62 -23.11 29.27
CA GLU A 1044 -9.26 -22.98 30.59
C GLU A 1044 -10.76 -22.63 30.46
N SER A 1045 -11.13 -21.74 29.52
CA SER A 1045 -12.54 -21.43 29.23
C SER A 1045 -13.31 -22.62 28.61
N ILE A 1046 -12.70 -23.38 27.70
CA ILE A 1046 -13.28 -24.60 27.12
C ILE A 1046 -13.47 -25.69 28.20
N THR A 1047 -12.49 -25.89 29.09
CA THR A 1047 -12.61 -26.93 30.13
C THR A 1047 -13.61 -26.53 31.22
N ASN A 1048 -13.62 -25.27 31.66
CA ASN A 1048 -14.56 -24.79 32.68
C ASN A 1048 -16.03 -24.78 32.20
N THR A 1049 -16.28 -24.63 30.90
CA THR A 1049 -17.63 -24.77 30.33
C THR A 1049 -18.08 -26.24 30.15
N SER A 1050 -17.19 -27.22 30.38
CA SER A 1050 -17.45 -28.63 30.08
C SER A 1050 -17.69 -29.55 31.30
N VAL A 1051 -17.70 -29.04 32.54
CA VAL A 1051 -17.83 -29.88 33.77
C VAL A 1051 -18.94 -29.41 34.72
N VAL A 1052 -20.20 -29.53 34.30
CA VAL A 1052 -21.36 -29.59 35.22
C VAL A 1052 -22.26 -30.79 34.88
N ALA A 1053 -21.68 -31.99 34.96
CA ALA A 1053 -22.45 -33.23 34.97
C ALA A 1053 -23.09 -33.44 36.36
N VAL A 1054 -24.28 -32.87 36.57
CA VAL A 1054 -25.08 -33.10 37.79
C VAL A 1054 -25.48 -34.57 37.88
N LYS A 1055 -25.43 -35.11 39.10
CA LYS A 1055 -25.99 -36.42 39.48
C LYS A 1055 -27.10 -36.23 40.51
#